data_AF-B7R4F6-F1
#
_entry.id   AF-B7R4F6-F1
#
_cell.length_a   1.000
_cell.length_b   1.000
_cell.length_c   1.000
_cell.angle_alpha   90.00
_cell.angle_beta   90.00
_cell.angle_gamma   90.00
#
_symmetry.space_group_name_H-M   'P 1'
#
loop_
_entity.id
_entity.type
_entity.pdbx_description
1 polymer ?
#
loop_
_entity_poly.entity_id
_entity_poly.type
_entity_poly.pdbx_seq_one_letter_code
_entity_poly.pdbx_strand_id
1 'polypeptide(L)'
;MKRLATIIAAFVLFSVFGFAMASATTVAVDLSHGENAKYLVDPVVDKNNQSHILAPSIVEGVGDMQWAYFGSPDMFPNNTKIKNLGDTITPEALKDVDILILGQPTSPFTPDEIQAIRDWFAQGGKVLWVAADSDYGSGVQAQDIADSLLEQLGYGNLRVDLCSVEDPSSNAGAGYRVVGHVNPDPDTPFRGMLTEGFLHGGKVLYHGPGVVAWVDENGTWHPLNETSKPPLTYRIVVTSENGTIVENNDPMANAYLAGDTGVFTLLAAQIVPLNGTQSLLIVSGESPYGDYEPTWSPLYHGVALDGPQFVSNILHWAAVVAKYGAPEKVFSISDPVGDDHGPGTYTYPTDPVFNKTGLFDLTGVDILKAGDKYIFSFHFKNLGGNPWNGPNGFSLQIIEAYFDFKDGGNTSAIKMADNGPGSNVNLDPNHPWDLAFRVYGWGKALVLPNGTVLDDIDVFADQGQNTINVVVPAKYFGDGLKVEGIKFPRLAVLVGSQDGYGVDQWRDVQVNASQWRIGGGDADAIIAGVAPRVMDLLVPDWFSPSQEEQLSSYNASAGKRATVDMIPVVPTGYLTITSDPVNATVTIDGTVVGKTPIEKLELPAGLHNVVLKLDGYKDEEFSVSIQAGKTLEVPVTLSKLTGMLTIITDPSGAEVYIDGKKVGETPLEQYVLPIGTHKVVIKKDGYKEESFDVSIQANKELKFTYTLSPIQTTTTTTTTTTTTTTTTTTSTTESTTTTTTTTTTGGGKGFCGPAAIVGLAIIPLLLRRRK
;
A
#
# COMPACT_ATOMS: atom_id res chain seq x y z
N MET A 1 -51.89 -10.94 41.00
CA MET A 1 -51.32 -9.57 40.93
C MET A 1 -49.80 -9.66 40.90
N LYS A 2 -49.19 -9.24 39.76
CA LYS A 2 -47.86 -8.60 39.58
C LYS A 2 -46.61 -9.39 40.06
N ARG A 3 -45.55 -9.62 39.26
CA ARG A 3 -45.15 -9.17 37.91
C ARG A 3 -44.14 -10.17 37.32
N LEU A 4 -44.36 -10.48 36.05
CA LEU A 4 -43.48 -11.18 35.11
C LEU A 4 -42.36 -10.20 34.68
N ALA A 5 -41.10 -10.62 34.70
CA ALA A 5 -39.98 -9.89 34.11
C ALA A 5 -39.59 -10.59 32.82
N THR A 6 -40.26 -10.21 31.72
CA THR A 6 -39.85 -10.53 30.36
C THR A 6 -38.99 -9.36 29.88
N ILE A 7 -37.68 -9.60 29.69
CA ILE A 7 -36.81 -8.67 28.99
C ILE A 7 -37.08 -8.89 27.50
N ILE A 8 -37.92 -8.04 26.93
CA ILE A 8 -38.09 -7.89 25.48
C ILE A 8 -37.10 -6.82 25.06
N ALA A 9 -36.00 -7.22 24.43
CA ALA A 9 -35.16 -6.31 23.65
C ALA A 9 -35.88 -6.06 22.32
N ALA A 10 -36.77 -5.07 22.29
CA ALA A 10 -37.39 -4.60 21.07
C ALA A 10 -36.40 -3.69 20.33
N PHE A 11 -35.77 -4.22 19.28
CA PHE A 11 -35.14 -3.39 18.26
C PHE A 11 -36.23 -2.58 17.55
N VAL A 12 -36.14 -1.26 17.66
CA VAL A 12 -36.99 -0.34 16.90
C VAL A 12 -36.37 -0.21 15.51
N LEU A 13 -36.87 -1.02 14.57
CA LEU A 13 -36.77 -0.74 13.14
C LEU A 13 -37.78 0.36 12.80
N PHE A 14 -37.30 1.52 12.38
CA PHE A 14 -38.07 2.39 11.49
C PHE A 14 -37.19 2.96 10.39
N SER A 15 -37.61 2.61 9.18
CA SER A 15 -37.18 3.05 7.86
C SER A 15 -37.44 4.53 7.63
N VAL A 16 -36.40 5.28 7.26
CA VAL A 16 -36.48 6.44 6.36
C VAL A 16 -35.19 6.45 5.52
N PHE A 17 -35.16 5.64 4.47
CA PHE A 17 -34.10 5.69 3.46
C PHE A 17 -34.37 6.86 2.51
N GLY A 18 -33.70 7.98 2.76
CA GLY A 18 -33.52 9.03 1.75
C GLY A 18 -32.31 8.68 0.89
N PHE A 19 -32.52 7.90 -0.16
CA PHE A 19 -31.48 7.59 -1.15
C PHE A 19 -31.17 8.81 -2.02
N ALA A 20 -29.90 9.20 -2.01
CA ALA A 20 -29.17 9.48 -3.23
C ALA A 20 -27.89 8.64 -3.14
N MET A 21 -27.96 7.35 -3.49
CA MET A 21 -26.81 6.43 -3.50
C MET A 21 -26.75 5.75 -4.86
N ALA A 22 -25.57 5.23 -5.20
CA ALA A 22 -25.42 4.15 -6.17
C ALA A 22 -26.55 3.10 -6.00
N SER A 23 -27.06 2.54 -7.10
CA SER A 23 -28.16 1.57 -7.06
C SER A 23 -27.84 0.44 -6.09
N ALA A 24 -28.78 0.11 -5.20
CA ALA A 24 -28.65 -1.03 -4.30
C ALA A 24 -28.41 -2.33 -5.09
N THR A 25 -27.49 -3.18 -4.61
CA THR A 25 -27.17 -4.49 -5.22
C THR A 25 -28.44 -5.32 -5.38
N THR A 26 -28.63 -5.92 -6.55
CA THR A 26 -29.78 -6.79 -6.81
C THR A 26 -29.37 -8.27 -6.80
N VAL A 27 -30.00 -9.04 -5.91
CA VAL A 27 -29.86 -10.50 -5.79
C VAL A 27 -31.07 -11.18 -6.42
N ALA A 28 -30.84 -12.05 -7.39
CA ALA A 28 -31.84 -12.94 -7.96
C ALA A 28 -31.59 -14.38 -7.53
N VAL A 29 -32.66 -15.10 -7.17
CA VAL A 29 -32.60 -16.54 -6.88
C VAL A 29 -33.36 -17.33 -7.94
N ASP A 30 -32.90 -18.53 -8.24
CA ASP A 30 -33.60 -19.43 -9.15
C ASP A 30 -34.55 -20.38 -8.39
N LEU A 31 -35.84 -20.31 -8.73
CA LEU A 31 -36.87 -21.24 -8.29
C LEU A 31 -37.54 -21.93 -9.49
N SER A 32 -37.03 -21.69 -10.71
CA SER A 32 -37.56 -22.26 -11.96
C SER A 32 -37.01 -23.66 -12.24
N HIS A 33 -35.87 -24.03 -11.67
CA HIS A 33 -35.24 -25.35 -11.83
C HIS A 33 -35.44 -26.30 -10.64
N GLY A 34 -36.49 -26.08 -9.85
CA GLY A 34 -37.04 -27.07 -8.89
C GLY A 34 -36.60 -26.93 -7.44
N GLU A 35 -35.70 -25.99 -7.13
CA GLU A 35 -35.42 -25.59 -5.74
C GLU A 35 -36.65 -24.92 -5.11
N ASN A 36 -36.89 -25.16 -3.81
CA ASN A 36 -38.02 -24.60 -3.11
C ASN A 36 -37.68 -23.26 -2.40
N ALA A 37 -38.70 -22.50 -2.02
CA ALA A 37 -38.54 -21.15 -1.47
C ALA A 37 -38.28 -21.07 0.05
N LYS A 38 -37.96 -22.19 0.72
CA LYS A 38 -37.83 -22.23 2.18
C LYS A 38 -36.83 -21.18 2.69
N TYR A 39 -37.26 -20.46 3.72
CA TYR A 39 -36.56 -19.33 4.37
C TYR A 39 -36.30 -18.10 3.50
N LEU A 40 -36.66 -18.09 2.22
CA LEU A 40 -36.46 -16.94 1.36
C LEU A 40 -37.33 -15.75 1.79
N VAL A 41 -38.63 -15.97 1.95
CA VAL A 41 -39.61 -14.90 2.29
C VAL A 41 -40.26 -15.08 3.65
N ASP A 42 -40.38 -16.32 4.13
CA ASP A 42 -41.00 -16.64 5.41
C ASP A 42 -39.95 -16.75 6.53
N PRO A 43 -40.26 -16.26 7.75
CA PRO A 43 -39.32 -16.31 8.86
C PRO A 43 -39.05 -17.75 9.32
N VAL A 44 -37.88 -17.97 9.91
CA VAL A 44 -37.54 -19.25 10.52
C VAL A 44 -38.25 -19.36 11.87
N VAL A 45 -39.10 -20.37 12.04
CA VAL A 45 -39.84 -20.62 13.29
C VAL A 45 -39.34 -21.87 14.00
N ASP A 46 -39.43 -21.87 15.33
CA ASP A 46 -39.11 -23.05 16.14
C ASP A 46 -40.09 -24.20 15.82
N LYS A 47 -39.53 -25.34 15.41
CA LYS A 47 -40.30 -26.55 15.07
C LYS A 47 -41.17 -27.05 16.23
N ASN A 48 -40.77 -26.79 17.48
CA ASN A 48 -41.52 -27.16 18.69
C ASN A 48 -42.48 -26.07 19.17
N ASN A 49 -42.33 -24.83 18.67
CA ASN A 49 -43.17 -23.70 19.01
C ASN A 49 -43.25 -22.70 17.85
N GLN A 50 -44.19 -22.90 16.93
CA GLN A 50 -44.34 -22.07 15.73
C GLN A 50 -44.61 -20.58 16.00
N SER A 51 -44.94 -20.19 17.25
CA SER A 51 -45.07 -18.79 17.64
C SER A 51 -43.73 -18.09 17.94
N HIS A 52 -42.66 -18.87 18.06
CA HIS A 52 -41.32 -18.37 18.35
C HIS A 52 -40.51 -18.27 17.04
N ILE A 53 -40.21 -17.04 16.63
CA ILE A 53 -39.35 -16.74 15.48
C ILE A 53 -37.89 -16.83 15.93
N LEU A 54 -37.12 -17.67 15.24
CA LEU A 54 -35.70 -17.87 15.47
C LEU A 54 -34.84 -16.89 14.65
N ALA A 55 -35.27 -16.59 13.42
CA ALA A 55 -34.60 -15.64 12.53
C ALA A 55 -35.61 -15.05 11.52
N PRO A 56 -35.39 -13.83 11.00
CA PRO A 56 -36.14 -13.34 9.85
C PRO A 56 -35.90 -14.22 8.62
N SER A 57 -36.71 -14.02 7.57
CA SER A 57 -36.43 -14.58 6.26
C SER A 57 -35.18 -13.95 5.64
N ILE A 58 -34.61 -14.56 4.61
CA ILE A 58 -33.44 -14.03 3.90
C ILE A 58 -33.71 -12.62 3.37
N VAL A 59 -34.84 -12.44 2.67
CA VAL A 59 -35.22 -11.15 2.08
C VAL A 59 -35.40 -10.06 3.15
N GLU A 60 -35.85 -10.42 4.36
CA GLU A 60 -35.99 -9.47 5.45
C GLU A 60 -34.69 -9.25 6.23
N GLY A 61 -33.89 -10.30 6.42
CA GLY A 61 -32.61 -10.27 7.12
C GLY A 61 -31.50 -9.54 6.35
N VAL A 62 -31.59 -9.56 5.01
CA VAL A 62 -30.68 -8.85 4.08
C VAL A 62 -31.47 -7.77 3.33
N GLY A 63 -32.19 -6.94 4.09
CA GLY A 63 -33.17 -6.00 3.55
C GLY A 63 -32.59 -4.73 2.91
N ASP A 64 -31.27 -4.55 2.94
CA ASP A 64 -30.56 -3.46 2.28
C ASP A 64 -30.20 -3.77 0.81
N MET A 65 -30.31 -5.05 0.40
CA MET A 65 -30.25 -5.48 -1.00
C MET A 65 -31.63 -5.55 -1.64
N GLN A 66 -31.69 -5.40 -2.97
CA GLN A 66 -32.91 -5.67 -3.73
C GLN A 66 -33.01 -7.16 -4.04
N TRP A 67 -34.19 -7.74 -3.86
CA TRP A 67 -34.39 -9.17 -4.07
C TRP A 67 -35.30 -9.45 -5.26
N ALA A 68 -34.96 -10.48 -6.02
CA ALA A 68 -35.70 -10.94 -7.17
C ALA A 68 -35.67 -12.48 -7.30
N TYR A 69 -36.54 -13.05 -8.11
CA TYR A 69 -36.57 -14.49 -8.36
C TYR A 69 -37.03 -14.85 -9.77
N PHE A 70 -36.53 -15.99 -10.26
CA PHE A 70 -37.07 -16.70 -11.41
C PHE A 70 -38.03 -17.81 -10.98
N GLY A 71 -39.16 -17.97 -11.66
CA GLY A 71 -40.20 -18.95 -11.35
C GLY A 71 -41.60 -18.35 -11.46
N SER A 72 -42.61 -19.18 -11.16
CA SER A 72 -44.03 -18.78 -11.30
C SER A 72 -44.36 -17.51 -10.52
N PRO A 73 -45.01 -16.50 -11.14
CA PRO A 73 -45.41 -15.27 -10.45
C PRO A 73 -46.41 -15.51 -9.31
N ASP A 74 -47.10 -16.64 -9.32
CA ASP A 74 -48.07 -17.04 -8.28
C ASP A 74 -47.39 -17.60 -7.02
N MET A 75 -46.06 -17.70 -6.99
CA MET A 75 -45.32 -18.23 -5.84
C MET A 75 -45.37 -17.27 -4.64
N PHE A 76 -45.31 -15.96 -4.88
CA PHE A 76 -45.38 -14.93 -3.83
C PHE A 76 -46.38 -13.81 -4.18
N PRO A 77 -47.68 -14.12 -4.33
CA PRO A 77 -48.66 -13.22 -4.94
C PRO A 77 -48.90 -11.92 -4.15
N ASN A 78 -48.52 -11.90 -2.87
CA ASN A 78 -48.68 -10.75 -1.98
C ASN A 78 -47.35 -10.17 -1.45
N ASN A 79 -46.20 -10.70 -1.88
CA ASN A 79 -44.91 -10.23 -1.39
C ASN A 79 -44.34 -9.15 -2.34
N THR A 80 -44.17 -7.94 -1.82
CA THR A 80 -43.60 -6.80 -2.57
C THR A 80 -42.10 -6.59 -2.33
N LYS A 81 -41.50 -7.35 -1.40
CA LYS A 81 -40.07 -7.26 -1.06
C LYS A 81 -39.19 -8.09 -2.01
N ILE A 82 -39.78 -9.02 -2.77
CA ILE A 82 -39.06 -9.83 -3.77
C ILE A 82 -39.77 -9.74 -5.13
N LYS A 83 -39.03 -9.37 -6.18
CA LYS A 83 -39.57 -9.13 -7.51
C LYS A 83 -39.50 -10.38 -8.38
N ASN A 84 -40.60 -10.74 -9.04
CA ASN A 84 -40.57 -11.78 -10.07
C ASN A 84 -39.89 -11.28 -11.35
N LEU A 85 -38.99 -12.08 -11.92
CA LEU A 85 -38.27 -11.80 -13.17
C LEU A 85 -38.78 -12.62 -14.36
N GLY A 86 -39.76 -13.50 -14.13
CA GLY A 86 -40.33 -14.42 -15.12
C GLY A 86 -39.97 -15.88 -14.83
N ASP A 87 -40.51 -16.79 -15.64
CA ASP A 87 -40.41 -18.24 -15.43
C ASP A 87 -39.08 -18.86 -15.88
N THR A 88 -38.26 -18.12 -16.64
CA THR A 88 -37.01 -18.61 -17.26
C THR A 88 -35.93 -17.55 -17.21
N ILE A 89 -34.66 -17.96 -17.19
CA ILE A 89 -33.53 -17.03 -17.14
C ILE A 89 -33.25 -16.46 -18.54
N THR A 90 -33.40 -15.14 -18.71
CA THR A 90 -33.19 -14.47 -20.01
C THR A 90 -32.23 -13.29 -19.89
N PRO A 91 -31.56 -12.86 -20.98
CA PRO A 91 -30.67 -11.71 -20.95
C PRO A 91 -31.35 -10.43 -20.46
N GLU A 92 -32.60 -10.20 -20.88
CA GLU A 92 -33.38 -9.02 -20.47
C GLU A 92 -33.73 -9.05 -18.97
N ALA A 93 -34.04 -10.23 -18.43
CA ALA A 93 -34.34 -10.39 -17.01
C ALA A 93 -33.11 -10.22 -16.11
N LEU A 94 -31.92 -10.57 -16.61
CA LEU A 94 -30.65 -10.48 -15.88
C LEU A 94 -30.01 -9.09 -15.90
N LYS A 95 -30.48 -8.15 -16.73
CA LYS A 95 -29.80 -6.87 -16.98
C LYS A 95 -29.51 -6.04 -15.72
N ASP A 96 -30.40 -6.10 -14.74
CA ASP A 96 -30.32 -5.35 -13.47
C ASP A 96 -29.90 -6.26 -12.30
N VAL A 97 -29.55 -7.52 -12.56
CA VAL A 97 -29.12 -8.50 -11.55
C VAL A 97 -27.61 -8.42 -11.35
N ASP A 98 -27.16 -8.34 -10.10
CA ASP A 98 -25.74 -8.32 -9.74
C ASP A 98 -25.28 -9.67 -9.18
N ILE A 99 -26.13 -10.33 -8.41
CA ILE A 99 -25.90 -11.66 -7.84
C ILE A 99 -27.00 -12.61 -8.33
N LEU A 100 -26.61 -13.73 -8.94
CA LEU A 100 -27.51 -14.82 -9.29
C LEU A 100 -27.17 -16.04 -8.43
N ILE A 101 -28.13 -16.50 -7.64
CA ILE A 101 -28.01 -17.72 -6.85
C ILE A 101 -28.85 -18.81 -7.52
N LEU A 102 -28.16 -19.84 -7.98
CA LEU A 102 -28.73 -21.10 -8.39
C LEU A 102 -28.60 -22.02 -7.17
N GLY A 103 -29.73 -22.32 -6.53
CA GLY A 103 -29.80 -23.26 -5.40
C GLY A 103 -29.48 -24.69 -5.86
N GLN A 104 -30.25 -25.69 -5.44
CA GLN A 104 -30.09 -27.07 -5.91
C GLN A 104 -30.98 -27.34 -7.13
N PRO A 105 -30.44 -27.27 -8.37
CA PRO A 105 -31.25 -27.54 -9.55
C PRO A 105 -31.60 -29.03 -9.63
N THR A 106 -32.86 -29.34 -9.90
CA THR A 106 -33.35 -30.72 -10.14
C THR A 106 -33.78 -30.95 -11.59
N SER A 107 -33.71 -29.90 -12.41
CA SER A 107 -33.96 -29.96 -13.85
C SER A 107 -32.88 -29.19 -14.61
N PRO A 108 -32.49 -29.65 -15.81
CA PRO A 108 -31.40 -29.04 -16.56
C PRO A 108 -31.80 -27.67 -17.13
N PHE A 109 -30.84 -26.75 -17.14
CA PHE A 109 -30.97 -25.46 -17.81
C PHE A 109 -31.01 -25.64 -19.33
N THR A 110 -31.81 -24.83 -20.01
CA THR A 110 -31.83 -24.82 -21.48
C THR A 110 -30.55 -24.17 -22.05
N PRO A 111 -30.15 -24.48 -23.30
CA PRO A 111 -29.00 -23.84 -23.92
C PRO A 111 -29.10 -22.29 -23.96
N ASP A 112 -30.30 -21.76 -24.12
CA ASP A 112 -30.54 -20.30 -24.13
C ASP A 112 -30.32 -19.68 -22.74
N GLU A 113 -30.73 -20.36 -21.67
CA GLU A 113 -30.48 -19.92 -20.29
C GLU A 113 -29.00 -19.95 -19.94
N ILE A 114 -28.31 -21.04 -20.29
CA ILE A 114 -26.86 -21.18 -20.09
C ILE A 114 -26.12 -20.05 -20.82
N GLN A 115 -26.52 -19.75 -22.06
CA GLN A 115 -25.94 -18.65 -22.82
C GLN A 115 -26.25 -17.29 -22.18
N ALA A 116 -27.47 -17.08 -21.67
CA ALA A 116 -27.84 -15.85 -20.97
C ALA A 116 -27.00 -15.64 -19.69
N ILE A 117 -26.82 -16.70 -18.88
CA ILE A 117 -26.00 -16.65 -17.66
C ILE A 117 -24.53 -16.39 -18.02
N ARG A 118 -23.99 -17.06 -19.06
CA ARG A 118 -22.62 -16.85 -19.53
C ARG A 118 -22.39 -15.41 -19.94
N ASP A 119 -23.24 -14.88 -20.81
CA ASP A 119 -23.10 -13.52 -21.35
C ASP A 119 -23.29 -12.46 -20.26
N TRP A 120 -24.19 -12.71 -19.31
CA TRP A 120 -24.35 -11.86 -18.13
C TRP A 120 -23.11 -11.87 -17.24
N PHE A 121 -22.58 -13.06 -16.91
CA PHE A 121 -21.40 -13.20 -16.06
C PHE A 121 -20.15 -12.56 -16.70
N ALA A 122 -20.02 -12.65 -18.02
CA ALA A 122 -18.92 -12.09 -18.80
C ALA A 122 -18.90 -10.55 -18.86
N GLN A 123 -19.99 -9.87 -18.45
CA GLN A 123 -20.02 -8.40 -18.35
C GLN A 123 -19.09 -7.85 -17.26
N GLY A 124 -18.73 -8.69 -16.29
CA GLY A 124 -17.94 -8.29 -15.12
C GLY A 124 -18.77 -7.66 -14.01
N GLY A 125 -18.23 -7.65 -12.80
CA GLY A 125 -18.92 -7.15 -11.61
C GLY A 125 -20.10 -8.01 -11.17
N LYS A 126 -20.18 -9.27 -11.64
CA LYS A 126 -21.29 -10.19 -11.34
C LYS A 126 -20.86 -11.30 -10.37
N VAL A 127 -21.83 -11.82 -9.62
CA VAL A 127 -21.64 -12.96 -8.71
C VAL A 127 -22.56 -14.09 -9.14
N LEU A 128 -21.99 -15.23 -9.53
CA LEU A 128 -22.76 -16.46 -9.75
C LEU A 128 -22.50 -17.40 -8.57
N TRP A 129 -23.54 -17.75 -7.82
CA TRP A 129 -23.49 -18.79 -6.80
C TRP A 129 -24.22 -20.02 -7.32
N VAL A 130 -23.51 -21.14 -7.49
CA VAL A 130 -24.08 -22.44 -7.85
C VAL A 130 -23.97 -23.39 -6.66
N ALA A 131 -25.10 -23.90 -6.18
CA ALA A 131 -25.14 -24.91 -5.13
C ALA A 131 -25.53 -26.28 -5.69
N ALA A 132 -25.02 -27.34 -5.10
CA ALA A 132 -25.55 -28.67 -5.28
C ALA A 132 -25.28 -29.49 -4.01
N ASP A 133 -26.30 -30.19 -3.54
CA ASP A 133 -26.20 -31.05 -2.36
C ASP A 133 -25.40 -32.33 -2.66
N SER A 134 -25.32 -33.27 -1.71
CA SER A 134 -24.68 -34.60 -1.83
C SER A 134 -25.11 -35.45 -3.03
N ASP A 135 -24.46 -36.59 -3.15
CA ASP A 135 -24.92 -37.74 -3.90
C ASP A 135 -26.04 -38.56 -3.23
N TYR A 136 -26.78 -38.10 -2.20
CA TYR A 136 -27.90 -38.88 -1.63
C TYR A 136 -29.17 -38.77 -2.50
N GLY A 137 -29.85 -39.89 -2.77
CA GLY A 137 -31.15 -39.88 -3.45
C GLY A 137 -31.08 -39.23 -4.84
N SER A 138 -31.76 -38.09 -5.05
CA SER A 138 -31.70 -37.30 -6.28
C SER A 138 -30.52 -36.32 -6.35
N GLY A 139 -29.67 -36.30 -5.33
CA GLY A 139 -28.60 -35.32 -5.22
C GLY A 139 -27.49 -35.46 -6.27
N VAL A 140 -27.14 -36.69 -6.71
CA VAL A 140 -26.23 -36.91 -7.86
C VAL A 140 -26.73 -36.16 -9.10
N GLN A 141 -28.05 -36.18 -9.34
CA GLN A 141 -28.64 -35.46 -10.46
C GLN A 141 -28.44 -33.94 -10.31
N ALA A 142 -28.54 -33.41 -9.10
CA ALA A 142 -28.30 -31.99 -8.85
C ALA A 142 -26.83 -31.60 -9.06
N GLN A 143 -25.90 -32.42 -8.59
CA GLN A 143 -24.46 -32.25 -8.81
C GLN A 143 -24.13 -32.28 -10.31
N ASP A 144 -24.64 -33.28 -11.04
CA ASP A 144 -24.48 -33.40 -12.50
C ASP A 144 -25.03 -32.17 -13.24
N ILE A 145 -26.22 -31.67 -12.86
CA ILE A 145 -26.81 -30.49 -13.50
C ILE A 145 -25.98 -29.24 -13.22
N ALA A 146 -25.57 -29.03 -11.96
CA ALA A 146 -24.73 -27.91 -11.56
C ALA A 146 -23.39 -27.92 -12.31
N ASP A 147 -22.72 -29.06 -12.36
CA ASP A 147 -21.43 -29.19 -13.05
C ASP A 147 -21.56 -29.11 -14.57
N SER A 148 -22.65 -29.61 -15.15
CA SER A 148 -22.93 -29.44 -16.58
C SER A 148 -23.11 -27.96 -16.93
N LEU A 149 -23.75 -27.16 -16.06
CA LEU A 149 -23.80 -25.71 -16.22
C LEU A 149 -22.40 -25.11 -16.09
N LEU A 150 -21.66 -25.41 -15.01
CA LEU A 150 -20.33 -24.84 -14.74
C LEU A 150 -19.32 -25.16 -15.86
N GLU A 151 -19.36 -26.37 -16.41
CA GLU A 151 -18.58 -26.75 -17.58
C GLU A 151 -18.98 -25.93 -18.80
N GLN A 152 -20.27 -25.85 -19.08
CA GLN A 152 -20.74 -25.10 -20.24
C GLN A 152 -20.42 -23.62 -20.12
N LEU A 153 -20.51 -22.98 -18.95
CA LEU A 153 -20.12 -21.57 -18.75
C LEU A 153 -18.71 -21.25 -19.25
N GLY A 154 -17.79 -22.23 -19.26
CA GLY A 154 -16.43 -22.06 -19.77
C GLY A 154 -15.58 -21.07 -18.95
N TYR A 155 -16.02 -20.78 -17.72
CA TYR A 155 -15.41 -19.86 -16.78
C TYR A 155 -15.27 -20.53 -15.42
N GLY A 156 -14.13 -20.31 -14.77
CA GLY A 156 -13.84 -20.89 -13.46
C GLY A 156 -13.53 -22.39 -13.49
N ASN A 157 -12.95 -22.85 -12.40
CA ASN A 157 -12.42 -24.20 -12.24
C ASN A 157 -13.21 -25.01 -11.20
N LEU A 158 -14.01 -24.36 -10.37
CA LEU A 158 -14.73 -24.99 -9.26
C LEU A 158 -15.85 -25.93 -9.76
N ARG A 159 -16.02 -27.06 -9.09
CA ARG A 159 -17.06 -28.08 -9.34
C ARG A 159 -17.56 -28.69 -8.02
N VAL A 160 -18.69 -29.39 -8.05
CA VAL A 160 -19.18 -30.18 -6.91
C VAL A 160 -19.00 -31.66 -7.23
N ASP A 161 -18.05 -32.31 -6.55
CA ASP A 161 -17.76 -33.71 -6.83
C ASP A 161 -18.94 -34.64 -6.48
N LEU A 162 -19.00 -35.79 -7.15
CA LEU A 162 -20.10 -36.77 -7.05
C LEU A 162 -19.99 -37.64 -5.80
N CYS A 163 -19.87 -36.99 -4.65
CA CYS A 163 -19.85 -37.59 -3.33
C CYS A 163 -20.52 -36.67 -2.30
N SER A 164 -20.66 -37.19 -1.10
CA SER A 164 -21.01 -36.43 0.09
C SER A 164 -19.86 -36.39 1.08
N VAL A 165 -19.95 -35.49 2.06
CA VAL A 165 -19.10 -35.55 3.25
C VAL A 165 -19.93 -35.65 4.51
N GLU A 166 -19.54 -36.57 5.38
CA GLU A 166 -20.02 -36.63 6.75
C GLU A 166 -18.96 -36.08 7.71
N ASP A 167 -19.39 -35.51 8.84
CA ASP A 167 -18.49 -35.11 9.91
C ASP A 167 -18.95 -35.73 11.23
N PRO A 168 -18.28 -36.78 11.74
CA PRO A 168 -18.66 -37.44 12.97
C PRO A 168 -18.45 -36.56 14.22
N SER A 169 -17.70 -35.47 14.11
CA SER A 169 -17.31 -34.63 15.24
C SER A 169 -17.99 -33.25 15.27
N SER A 170 -18.19 -32.64 14.10
CA SER A 170 -18.87 -31.35 13.92
C SER A 170 -20.18 -31.56 13.17
N ASN A 171 -21.23 -31.92 13.91
CA ASN A 171 -22.55 -32.17 13.32
C ASN A 171 -23.72 -31.83 14.25
N ALA A 172 -24.92 -31.78 13.67
CA ALA A 172 -26.20 -31.61 14.35
C ALA A 172 -26.89 -32.96 14.61
N GLY A 173 -26.22 -33.84 15.36
CA GLY A 173 -26.76 -35.09 15.89
C GLY A 173 -26.63 -36.32 14.97
N ALA A 174 -26.08 -36.17 13.77
CA ALA A 174 -25.72 -37.27 12.86
C ALA A 174 -24.63 -36.80 11.89
N GLY A 175 -23.71 -37.69 11.46
CA GLY A 175 -22.53 -37.35 10.65
C GLY A 175 -22.85 -36.55 9.38
N TYR A 176 -23.88 -36.95 8.64
CA TYR A 176 -24.34 -36.23 7.45
C TYR A 176 -24.90 -34.83 7.73
N ARG A 177 -25.28 -34.48 8.97
CA ARG A 177 -25.78 -33.13 9.32
C ARG A 177 -24.61 -32.23 9.69
N VAL A 178 -23.71 -32.02 8.73
CA VAL A 178 -22.43 -31.37 8.93
C VAL A 178 -22.63 -29.94 9.44
N VAL A 179 -21.91 -29.60 10.51
CA VAL A 179 -21.76 -28.23 10.99
C VAL A 179 -20.43 -27.72 10.45
N GLY A 180 -20.50 -27.04 9.31
CA GLY A 180 -19.37 -26.43 8.65
C GLY A 180 -18.79 -25.26 9.44
N HIS A 181 -17.51 -25.02 9.26
CA HIS A 181 -16.77 -23.92 9.86
C HIS A 181 -16.50 -22.86 8.80
N VAL A 182 -17.05 -21.65 9.00
CA VAL A 182 -16.67 -20.47 8.22
C VAL A 182 -15.26 -20.08 8.63
N ASN A 183 -14.28 -20.55 7.85
CA ASN A 183 -12.87 -20.31 8.06
C ASN A 183 -12.20 -20.00 6.72
N PRO A 184 -12.37 -18.75 6.22
CA PRO A 184 -11.82 -18.40 4.92
C PRO A 184 -10.30 -18.47 4.93
N ASP A 185 -9.71 -18.87 3.81
CA ASP A 185 -8.25 -18.89 3.65
C ASP A 185 -7.63 -17.52 4.02
N PRO A 186 -6.41 -17.46 4.60
CA PRO A 186 -5.84 -16.20 5.09
C PRO A 186 -5.65 -15.11 4.02
N ASP A 187 -5.50 -15.51 2.76
CA ASP A 187 -5.34 -14.64 1.59
C ASP A 187 -6.66 -14.17 0.97
N THR A 188 -7.81 -14.52 1.56
CA THR A 188 -9.13 -14.08 1.11
C THR A 188 -9.23 -12.54 1.17
N PRO A 189 -9.54 -11.84 0.06
CA PRO A 189 -9.72 -10.39 0.05
C PRO A 189 -10.82 -9.98 1.03
N PHE A 190 -10.61 -8.92 1.82
CA PHE A 190 -11.62 -8.41 2.78
C PHE A 190 -12.21 -9.51 3.69
N ARG A 191 -11.35 -10.42 4.14
CA ARG A 191 -11.71 -11.62 4.91
C ARG A 191 -12.58 -11.32 6.14
N GLY A 192 -12.42 -10.18 6.79
CA GLY A 192 -13.17 -9.88 8.00
C GLY A 192 -14.66 -9.73 7.76
N MET A 193 -15.07 -9.24 6.58
CA MET A 193 -16.46 -9.15 6.15
C MET A 193 -17.18 -10.50 6.17
N LEU A 194 -16.46 -11.61 5.94
CA LEU A 194 -17.03 -12.96 5.98
C LEU A 194 -17.26 -13.45 7.41
N THR A 195 -16.43 -12.99 8.35
CA THR A 195 -16.35 -13.53 9.72
C THR A 195 -16.94 -12.63 10.79
N GLU A 196 -17.45 -11.46 10.43
CA GLU A 196 -17.98 -10.49 11.37
C GLU A 196 -19.30 -10.93 12.01
N GLY A 197 -19.51 -10.56 13.27
CA GLY A 197 -20.80 -10.67 13.95
C GLY A 197 -21.22 -12.07 14.41
N PHE A 198 -20.40 -13.11 14.23
CA PHE A 198 -20.75 -14.47 14.65
C PHE A 198 -20.95 -14.61 16.16
N LEU A 199 -22.07 -15.23 16.54
CA LEU A 199 -22.43 -15.55 17.93
C LEU A 199 -22.09 -17.00 18.29
N HIS A 200 -21.91 -17.87 17.28
CA HIS A 200 -21.70 -19.30 17.44
C HIS A 200 -20.40 -19.81 16.81
N GLY A 201 -19.44 -18.90 16.58
CA GLY A 201 -18.09 -19.23 16.11
C GLY A 201 -18.00 -19.57 14.63
N GLY A 202 -18.91 -19.05 13.81
CA GLY A 202 -18.94 -19.31 12.37
C GLY A 202 -19.43 -20.71 12.04
N LYS A 203 -20.34 -21.26 12.85
CA LYS A 203 -20.91 -22.59 12.63
C LYS A 203 -22.13 -22.48 11.72
N VAL A 204 -22.11 -23.18 10.59
CA VAL A 204 -23.18 -23.13 9.59
C VAL A 204 -23.61 -24.53 9.18
N LEU A 205 -24.90 -24.72 8.90
CA LEU A 205 -25.42 -26.04 8.54
C LEU A 205 -25.18 -26.33 7.07
N TYR A 206 -24.70 -27.56 6.82
CA TYR A 206 -24.58 -28.19 5.53
C TYR A 206 -25.21 -29.58 5.67
N HIS A 207 -26.39 -29.81 5.09
CA HIS A 207 -27.22 -30.98 5.41
C HIS A 207 -27.06 -32.10 4.37
N GLY A 208 -26.14 -33.01 4.67
CA GLY A 208 -25.71 -34.07 3.75
C GLY A 208 -24.99 -33.46 2.57
N PRO A 209 -23.95 -32.64 2.75
CA PRO A 209 -23.48 -31.76 1.68
C PRO A 209 -22.65 -32.47 0.62
N GLY A 210 -22.69 -31.88 -0.58
CA GLY A 210 -21.68 -32.12 -1.61
C GLY A 210 -20.31 -31.58 -1.22
N VAL A 211 -19.27 -31.93 -1.98
CA VAL A 211 -17.89 -31.50 -1.72
C VAL A 211 -17.33 -30.74 -2.90
N VAL A 212 -16.76 -29.56 -2.65
CA VAL A 212 -16.23 -28.71 -3.71
C VAL A 212 -14.85 -29.20 -4.14
N ALA A 213 -14.69 -29.44 -5.43
CA ALA A 213 -13.44 -29.79 -6.09
C ALA A 213 -13.05 -28.71 -7.12
N TRP A 214 -11.95 -28.93 -7.85
CA TRP A 214 -11.63 -28.11 -9.02
C TRP A 214 -11.10 -28.94 -10.19
N VAL A 215 -11.27 -28.41 -11.39
CA VAL A 215 -10.85 -29.02 -12.66
C VAL A 215 -9.81 -28.15 -13.35
N ASP A 216 -8.69 -28.75 -13.74
CA ASP A 216 -7.62 -28.06 -14.45
C ASP A 216 -7.91 -27.88 -15.95
N GLU A 217 -7.01 -27.18 -16.65
CA GLU A 217 -7.15 -26.89 -18.08
C GLU A 217 -7.19 -28.15 -18.98
N ASN A 218 -6.75 -29.31 -18.45
CA ASN A 218 -6.79 -30.58 -19.17
C ASN A 218 -8.06 -31.39 -18.87
N GLY A 219 -8.98 -30.86 -18.06
CA GLY A 219 -10.16 -31.58 -17.61
C GLY A 219 -9.89 -32.57 -16.47
N THR A 220 -8.73 -32.47 -15.81
CA THR A 220 -8.40 -33.35 -14.68
C THR A 220 -8.99 -32.79 -13.40
N TRP A 221 -9.68 -33.63 -12.64
CA TRP A 221 -10.26 -33.30 -11.34
C TRP A 221 -9.20 -33.38 -10.23
N HIS A 222 -9.27 -32.43 -9.31
CA HIS A 222 -8.37 -32.30 -8.18
C HIS A 222 -9.15 -31.95 -6.91
N PRO A 223 -8.80 -32.56 -5.76
CA PRO A 223 -9.29 -32.09 -4.46
C PRO A 223 -8.98 -30.61 -4.26
N LEU A 224 -9.95 -29.84 -3.76
CA LEU A 224 -9.76 -28.45 -3.37
C LEU A 224 -9.33 -28.36 -1.90
N ASN A 225 -8.09 -27.95 -1.66
CA ASN A 225 -7.50 -27.81 -0.32
C ASN A 225 -6.46 -26.66 -0.28
N GLU A 226 -5.79 -26.46 0.86
CA GLU A 226 -4.78 -25.39 1.06
C GLU A 226 -3.65 -25.41 0.04
N THR A 227 -3.28 -26.59 -0.43
CA THR A 227 -2.12 -26.80 -1.32
C THR A 227 -2.50 -27.08 -2.77
N SER A 228 -3.76 -27.44 -3.00
CA SER A 228 -4.33 -27.79 -4.31
C SER A 228 -5.54 -26.89 -4.54
N LYS A 229 -5.29 -25.70 -5.09
CA LYS A 229 -6.31 -24.75 -5.50
C LYS A 229 -5.85 -23.92 -6.71
N PRO A 230 -6.76 -23.56 -7.63
CA PRO A 230 -6.45 -22.61 -8.69
C PRO A 230 -6.07 -21.23 -8.13
N PRO A 231 -5.35 -20.38 -8.89
CA PRO A 231 -5.15 -18.99 -8.53
C PRO A 231 -6.48 -18.26 -8.27
N LEU A 232 -6.46 -17.26 -7.39
CA LEU A 232 -7.63 -16.44 -7.04
C LEU A 232 -8.82 -17.27 -6.52
N THR A 233 -8.56 -18.44 -5.96
CA THR A 233 -9.54 -19.32 -5.32
C THR A 233 -9.36 -19.33 -3.81
N TYR A 234 -10.48 -19.24 -3.10
CA TYR A 234 -10.53 -19.14 -1.65
C TYR A 234 -11.54 -20.15 -1.12
N ARG A 235 -11.09 -21.02 -0.22
CA ARG A 235 -12.02 -21.85 0.56
C ARG A 235 -12.63 -20.98 1.65
N ILE A 236 -13.94 -21.09 1.85
CA ILE A 236 -14.68 -20.23 2.78
C ILE A 236 -15.29 -21.04 3.91
N VAL A 237 -15.93 -22.17 3.58
CA VAL A 237 -16.52 -23.09 4.55
C VAL A 237 -15.88 -24.46 4.38
N VAL A 238 -15.44 -25.04 5.49
CA VAL A 238 -14.80 -26.37 5.51
C VAL A 238 -15.40 -27.25 6.62
N THR A 239 -15.21 -28.55 6.52
CA THR A 239 -15.49 -29.50 7.61
C THR A 239 -14.49 -29.33 8.76
N SER A 240 -14.68 -30.08 9.85
CA SER A 240 -13.59 -30.29 10.82
C SER A 240 -12.50 -31.19 10.22
N GLU A 241 -11.43 -31.41 10.99
CA GLU A 241 -10.37 -32.37 10.65
C GLU A 241 -10.83 -33.84 10.58
N ASN A 242 -12.03 -34.16 11.07
CA ASN A 242 -12.58 -35.51 11.09
C ASN A 242 -13.61 -35.76 9.97
N GLY A 243 -13.79 -34.82 9.04
CA GLY A 243 -14.65 -35.03 7.87
C GLY A 243 -14.30 -36.35 7.17
N THR A 244 -15.29 -37.02 6.60
CA THR A 244 -15.14 -38.31 5.92
C THR A 244 -15.94 -38.29 4.63
N ILE A 245 -15.29 -38.55 3.49
CA ILE A 245 -15.97 -38.68 2.20
C ILE A 245 -16.81 -39.95 2.18
N VAL A 246 -18.07 -39.81 1.79
CA VAL A 246 -19.03 -40.92 1.67
C VAL A 246 -19.62 -40.90 0.27
N GLU A 247 -19.68 -42.09 -0.33
CA GLU A 247 -20.26 -42.32 -1.65
C GLU A 247 -21.50 -43.19 -1.47
N ASN A 248 -22.65 -42.66 -1.88
CA ASN A 248 -23.97 -43.22 -1.66
C ASN A 248 -24.63 -43.72 -2.95
N ASN A 249 -24.23 -43.21 -4.11
CA ASN A 249 -24.81 -43.52 -5.41
C ASN A 249 -23.72 -43.60 -6.49
N ASP A 250 -23.99 -44.35 -7.57
CA ASP A 250 -23.16 -44.34 -8.79
C ASP A 250 -23.44 -43.07 -9.63
N PRO A 251 -22.47 -42.54 -10.39
CA PRO A 251 -21.09 -43.02 -10.56
C PRO A 251 -20.13 -42.53 -9.46
N MET A 252 -18.95 -43.14 -9.39
CA MET A 252 -17.91 -42.75 -8.45
C MET A 252 -17.50 -41.28 -8.60
N ALA A 253 -17.14 -40.68 -7.47
CA ALA A 253 -16.53 -39.36 -7.39
C ALA A 253 -15.24 -39.26 -8.23
N ASN A 254 -14.97 -38.05 -8.72
CA ASN A 254 -13.90 -37.75 -9.66
C ASN A 254 -12.60 -37.30 -8.97
N ALA A 255 -12.71 -36.52 -7.89
CA ALA A 255 -11.58 -35.93 -7.17
C ALA A 255 -11.31 -36.62 -5.83
N TYR A 256 -12.36 -37.00 -5.11
CA TYR A 256 -12.30 -37.58 -3.77
C TYR A 256 -12.54 -39.08 -3.77
N LEU A 257 -11.97 -39.80 -2.79
CA LEU A 257 -12.21 -41.24 -2.62
C LEU A 257 -13.04 -41.50 -1.36
N ALA A 258 -14.05 -42.37 -1.49
CA ALA A 258 -14.85 -42.80 -0.35
C ALA A 258 -13.96 -43.36 0.79
N GLY A 259 -14.18 -42.86 2.00
CA GLY A 259 -13.38 -43.19 3.19
C GLY A 259 -12.18 -42.28 3.43
N ASP A 260 -11.86 -41.34 2.53
CA ASP A 260 -10.88 -40.29 2.81
C ASP A 260 -11.32 -39.46 4.01
N THR A 261 -10.38 -39.17 4.91
CA THR A 261 -10.64 -38.37 6.12
C THR A 261 -9.81 -37.10 6.13
N GLY A 262 -10.40 -35.98 6.57
CA GLY A 262 -9.69 -34.71 6.70
C GLY A 262 -10.60 -33.50 6.68
N VAL A 263 -10.00 -32.36 6.34
CA VAL A 263 -10.69 -31.08 6.14
C VAL A 263 -11.10 -30.97 4.67
N PHE A 264 -12.40 -31.01 4.40
CA PHE A 264 -12.98 -30.91 3.06
C PHE A 264 -13.67 -29.57 2.84
N THR A 265 -13.66 -29.11 1.60
CA THR A 265 -14.24 -27.80 1.23
C THR A 265 -15.72 -27.94 0.96
N LEU A 266 -16.54 -27.24 1.74
CA LEU A 266 -17.99 -27.20 1.60
C LEU A 266 -18.46 -26.01 0.75
N LEU A 267 -17.72 -24.90 0.78
CA LEU A 267 -17.96 -23.73 -0.07
C LEU A 267 -16.63 -23.07 -0.43
N ALA A 268 -16.48 -22.75 -1.72
CA ALA A 268 -15.36 -21.98 -2.23
C ALA A 268 -15.82 -20.86 -3.15
N ALA A 269 -14.99 -19.83 -3.26
CA ALA A 269 -15.18 -18.71 -4.16
C ALA A 269 -13.95 -18.52 -5.03
N GLN A 270 -14.15 -18.26 -6.31
CA GLN A 270 -13.09 -17.99 -7.28
C GLN A 270 -13.37 -16.67 -8.00
N ILE A 271 -12.42 -15.74 -7.93
CA ILE A 271 -12.45 -14.56 -8.78
C ILE A 271 -12.03 -14.99 -10.18
N VAL A 272 -12.91 -14.83 -11.14
CA VAL A 272 -12.71 -15.19 -12.54
C VAL A 272 -12.26 -13.95 -13.32
N PRO A 273 -11.00 -13.90 -13.78
CA PRO A 273 -10.55 -12.81 -14.64
C PRO A 273 -11.27 -12.87 -15.99
N LEU A 274 -11.73 -11.71 -16.47
CA LEU A 274 -12.40 -11.53 -17.75
C LEU A 274 -11.67 -10.42 -18.53
N ASN A 275 -12.06 -10.17 -19.78
CA ASN A 275 -11.38 -9.20 -20.63
C ASN A 275 -11.54 -7.75 -20.11
N GLY A 276 -10.57 -7.29 -19.32
CA GLY A 276 -10.57 -5.95 -18.70
C GLY A 276 -11.48 -5.81 -17.47
N THR A 277 -12.02 -6.91 -16.94
CA THR A 277 -12.92 -6.93 -15.78
C THR A 277 -12.81 -8.29 -15.07
N GLN A 278 -13.65 -8.55 -14.07
CA GLN A 278 -13.73 -9.83 -13.38
C GLN A 278 -15.14 -10.07 -12.83
N SER A 279 -15.47 -11.33 -12.55
CA SER A 279 -16.69 -11.73 -11.85
C SER A 279 -16.35 -12.77 -10.79
N LEU A 280 -17.26 -13.02 -9.85
CA LEU A 280 -17.05 -13.95 -8.75
C LEU A 280 -17.92 -15.20 -8.94
N LEU A 281 -17.29 -16.37 -8.99
CA LEU A 281 -17.97 -17.66 -8.95
C LEU A 281 -17.93 -18.19 -7.51
N ILE A 282 -19.08 -18.55 -6.96
CA ILE A 282 -19.22 -19.26 -5.68
C ILE A 282 -19.80 -20.64 -5.98
N VAL A 283 -19.17 -21.68 -5.44
CA VAL A 283 -19.66 -23.06 -5.54
C VAL A 283 -19.78 -23.64 -4.13
N SER A 284 -20.92 -24.26 -3.82
CA SER A 284 -21.18 -24.83 -2.50
C SER A 284 -21.88 -26.18 -2.55
N GLY A 285 -21.59 -27.00 -1.54
CA GLY A 285 -22.23 -28.29 -1.30
C GLY A 285 -23.62 -28.22 -0.64
N GLU A 286 -24.18 -27.02 -0.48
CA GLU A 286 -25.47 -26.74 0.16
C GLU A 286 -25.98 -25.39 -0.35
N SER A 287 -27.31 -25.23 -0.46
CA SER A 287 -27.94 -23.98 -0.88
C SER A 287 -28.16 -23.03 0.32
N PRO A 288 -28.06 -21.70 0.14
CA PRO A 288 -28.40 -20.75 1.20
C PRO A 288 -29.89 -20.73 1.54
N TYR A 289 -30.77 -21.17 0.63
CA TYR A 289 -32.22 -21.25 0.81
C TYR A 289 -32.75 -22.60 0.27
N GLY A 290 -34.00 -22.92 0.57
CA GLY A 290 -34.62 -24.11 0.00
C GLY A 290 -34.25 -25.41 0.72
N ASP A 291 -34.21 -26.50 -0.05
CA ASP A 291 -34.04 -27.90 0.33
C ASP A 291 -34.80 -28.31 1.62
N TYR A 292 -34.41 -29.40 2.27
CA TYR A 292 -34.94 -29.86 3.54
C TYR A 292 -34.49 -28.96 4.69
N GLU A 293 -33.23 -28.53 4.75
CA GLU A 293 -32.74 -27.58 5.77
C GLU A 293 -31.45 -26.84 5.32
N PRO A 294 -31.55 -25.59 4.83
CA PRO A 294 -30.47 -24.91 4.11
C PRO A 294 -29.48 -24.20 5.05
N THR A 295 -28.42 -23.61 4.50
CA THR A 295 -27.38 -22.88 5.27
C THR A 295 -27.94 -21.73 6.12
N TRP A 296 -29.05 -21.08 5.73
CA TRP A 296 -29.69 -20.00 6.51
C TRP A 296 -30.18 -20.42 7.91
N SER A 297 -30.22 -21.71 8.21
CA SER A 297 -30.74 -22.24 9.47
C SER A 297 -30.00 -21.68 10.71
N PRO A 298 -30.67 -21.03 11.67
CA PRO A 298 -30.07 -20.51 12.90
C PRO A 298 -29.97 -21.55 14.03
N LEU A 299 -30.69 -22.67 13.90
CA LEU A 299 -30.78 -23.73 14.90
C LEU A 299 -31.19 -25.04 14.25
N TYR A 300 -30.45 -26.12 14.51
CA TYR A 300 -30.81 -27.45 14.04
C TYR A 300 -30.40 -28.54 15.03
N HIS A 301 -31.35 -29.43 15.39
CA HIS A 301 -31.18 -30.47 16.44
C HIS A 301 -30.50 -30.00 17.73
N GLY A 302 -30.82 -28.77 18.19
CA GLY A 302 -30.26 -28.19 19.41
C GLY A 302 -28.88 -27.53 19.25
N VAL A 303 -28.32 -27.53 18.04
CA VAL A 303 -27.08 -26.80 17.71
C VAL A 303 -27.44 -25.42 17.18
N ALA A 304 -27.05 -24.36 17.89
CA ALA A 304 -27.18 -22.99 17.44
C ALA A 304 -26.12 -22.65 16.37
N LEU A 305 -26.52 -21.89 15.36
CA LEU A 305 -25.77 -21.68 14.12
C LEU A 305 -25.79 -20.21 13.71
N ASP A 306 -24.74 -19.79 13.02
CA ASP A 306 -24.57 -18.44 12.47
C ASP A 306 -25.13 -18.29 11.05
N GLY A 307 -26.00 -19.20 10.59
CA GLY A 307 -26.53 -19.25 9.22
C GLY A 307 -26.99 -17.89 8.66
N PRO A 308 -27.91 -17.17 9.34
CA PRO A 308 -28.36 -15.85 8.87
C PRO A 308 -27.24 -14.81 8.77
N GLN A 309 -26.31 -14.79 9.75
CA GLN A 309 -25.19 -13.86 9.74
C GLN A 309 -24.21 -14.20 8.61
N PHE A 310 -23.88 -15.48 8.42
CA PHE A 310 -22.96 -15.93 7.38
C PHE A 310 -23.48 -15.66 5.98
N VAL A 311 -24.74 -16.01 5.69
CA VAL A 311 -25.32 -15.76 4.36
C VAL A 311 -25.43 -14.26 4.08
N SER A 312 -25.75 -13.43 5.09
CA SER A 312 -25.66 -11.97 4.95
C SER A 312 -24.22 -11.53 4.62
N ASN A 313 -23.25 -11.96 5.42
CA ASN A 313 -21.83 -11.62 5.26
C ASN A 313 -21.30 -11.97 3.86
N ILE A 314 -21.55 -13.19 3.38
CA ILE A 314 -21.02 -13.65 2.09
C ILE A 314 -21.65 -12.91 0.91
N LEU A 315 -22.93 -12.52 0.97
CA LEU A 315 -23.55 -11.72 -0.09
C LEU A 315 -22.93 -10.32 -0.18
N HIS A 316 -22.70 -9.66 0.95
CA HIS A 316 -22.04 -8.35 0.99
C HIS A 316 -20.58 -8.44 0.53
N TRP A 317 -19.85 -9.43 1.02
CA TRP A 317 -18.48 -9.70 0.60
C TRP A 317 -18.40 -9.99 -0.90
N ALA A 318 -19.31 -10.82 -1.42
CA ALA A 318 -19.35 -11.18 -2.83
C ALA A 318 -19.60 -9.98 -3.74
N ALA A 319 -20.52 -9.07 -3.36
CA ALA A 319 -20.77 -7.83 -4.09
C ALA A 319 -19.52 -6.94 -4.16
N VAL A 320 -18.80 -6.80 -3.05
CA VAL A 320 -17.55 -6.03 -2.98
C VAL A 320 -16.46 -6.68 -3.84
N VAL A 321 -16.25 -7.99 -3.70
CA VAL A 321 -15.18 -8.70 -4.42
C VAL A 321 -15.46 -8.80 -5.91
N ALA A 322 -16.70 -9.01 -6.35
CA ALA A 322 -17.02 -8.97 -7.79
C ALA A 322 -16.75 -7.58 -8.39
N LYS A 323 -17.07 -6.52 -7.65
CA LYS A 323 -16.90 -5.14 -8.10
C LYS A 323 -15.43 -4.70 -8.14
N TYR A 324 -14.63 -5.07 -7.15
CA TYR A 324 -13.26 -4.54 -7.01
C TYR A 324 -12.16 -5.59 -7.22
N GLY A 325 -12.43 -6.87 -6.96
CA GLY A 325 -11.48 -7.97 -7.14
C GLY A 325 -10.54 -8.21 -5.98
N ALA A 326 -9.53 -9.03 -6.24
CA ALA A 326 -8.42 -9.24 -5.32
C ALA A 326 -7.41 -8.10 -5.50
N PRO A 327 -7.19 -7.27 -4.46
CA PRO A 327 -6.26 -6.17 -4.56
C PRO A 327 -4.82 -6.64 -4.31
N GLU A 328 -3.86 -6.08 -5.06
CA GLU A 328 -2.43 -6.27 -4.84
C GLU A 328 -1.88 -5.13 -3.98
N LYS A 329 -1.05 -5.46 -2.98
CA LYS A 329 -0.44 -4.45 -2.11
C LYS A 329 0.63 -3.64 -2.87
N VAL A 330 0.51 -2.32 -2.84
CA VAL A 330 1.48 -1.36 -3.40
C VAL A 330 2.38 -0.81 -2.31
N PHE A 331 1.79 -0.22 -1.26
CA PHE A 331 2.50 0.33 -0.10
C PHE A 331 1.79 -0.05 1.19
N SER A 332 2.55 -0.02 2.29
CA SER A 332 2.04 -0.15 3.65
C SER A 332 2.80 0.81 4.53
N ILE A 333 2.07 1.66 5.24
CA ILE A 333 2.61 2.64 6.17
C ILE A 333 2.00 2.31 7.53
N SER A 334 2.83 1.98 8.52
CA SER A 334 2.38 1.74 9.88
C SER A 334 2.32 3.05 10.67
N ASP A 335 1.39 3.08 11.60
CA ASP A 335 1.22 4.15 12.57
C ASP A 335 1.45 3.60 13.98
N PRO A 336 1.91 4.42 14.94
CA PRO A 336 1.92 4.04 16.34
C PRO A 336 0.53 3.63 16.84
N VAL A 337 0.46 2.98 18.00
CA VAL A 337 -0.82 2.56 18.59
C VAL A 337 -1.03 3.34 19.87
N GLY A 338 -2.23 3.90 20.02
CA GLY A 338 -2.66 4.62 21.22
C GLY A 338 -2.22 6.09 21.25
N ASP A 339 -1.99 6.66 20.08
CA ASP A 339 -1.72 8.08 19.84
C ASP A 339 -2.97 8.84 19.35
N ASP A 340 -4.16 8.28 19.55
CA ASP A 340 -5.48 8.89 19.28
C ASP A 340 -5.89 10.02 20.26
N HIS A 341 -4.91 10.85 20.62
CA HIS A 341 -5.00 11.93 21.60
C HIS A 341 -4.58 13.30 21.03
N GLY A 342 -4.64 13.47 19.70
CA GLY A 342 -4.42 14.73 18.99
C GLY A 342 -3.06 15.35 19.36
N PRO A 343 -2.99 16.60 19.84
CA PRO A 343 -1.73 17.23 20.27
C PRO A 343 -1.12 16.63 21.55
N GLY A 344 -1.55 15.45 21.99
CA GLY A 344 -1.10 14.75 23.20
C GLY A 344 -2.01 14.95 24.42
N THR A 345 -3.12 15.67 24.26
CA THR A 345 -4.01 16.04 25.39
C THR A 345 -5.47 15.66 25.18
N TYR A 346 -5.87 15.22 23.98
CA TYR A 346 -7.28 15.03 23.68
C TYR A 346 -7.87 13.81 24.39
N THR A 347 -9.15 13.91 24.68
CA THR A 347 -9.93 12.86 25.32
C THR A 347 -11.25 12.68 24.58
N TYR A 348 -11.72 11.44 24.55
CA TYR A 348 -12.94 11.08 23.83
C TYR A 348 -14.18 11.76 24.43
N PRO A 349 -15.24 11.95 23.63
CA PRO A 349 -16.54 12.34 24.18
C PRO A 349 -17.03 11.33 25.22
N THR A 350 -17.82 11.79 26.18
CA THR A 350 -18.18 10.97 27.35
C THR A 350 -19.40 10.06 27.13
N ASP A 351 -20.04 10.10 25.96
CA ASP A 351 -21.15 9.20 25.66
C ASP A 351 -20.68 7.73 25.65
N PRO A 352 -21.48 6.77 26.17
CA PRO A 352 -21.11 5.35 26.17
C PRO A 352 -20.73 4.76 24.82
N VAL A 353 -21.21 5.31 23.70
CA VAL A 353 -20.81 4.85 22.36
C VAL A 353 -19.31 5.03 22.10
N PHE A 354 -18.68 6.01 22.76
CA PHE A 354 -17.24 6.26 22.70
C PHE A 354 -16.47 5.59 23.85
N ASN A 355 -17.12 4.84 24.73
CA ASN A 355 -16.46 4.13 25.84
C ASN A 355 -15.79 2.84 25.37
N LYS A 356 -14.98 2.95 24.31
CA LYS A 356 -14.15 1.92 23.71
C LYS A 356 -12.80 2.56 23.41
N THR A 357 -11.72 1.81 23.61
CA THR A 357 -10.36 2.29 23.32
C THR A 357 -10.04 2.15 21.83
N GLY A 358 -9.34 3.13 21.27
CA GLY A 358 -8.79 3.06 19.91
C GLY A 358 -9.81 3.25 18.79
N LEU A 359 -10.87 4.03 19.04
CA LEU A 359 -11.91 4.35 18.03
C LEU A 359 -11.40 5.24 16.90
N PHE A 360 -10.41 6.09 17.20
CA PHE A 360 -9.77 7.00 16.25
C PHE A 360 -8.29 6.69 16.06
N ASP A 361 -7.79 5.64 16.72
CA ASP A 361 -6.41 5.12 16.70
C ASP A 361 -6.16 4.40 15.38
N LEU A 362 -5.60 5.14 14.43
CA LEU A 362 -5.10 4.62 13.18
C LEU A 362 -3.85 3.81 13.49
N THR A 363 -3.71 2.65 12.86
CA THR A 363 -2.58 1.73 13.09
C THR A 363 -1.77 1.53 11.81
N GLY A 364 -2.29 2.04 10.70
CA GLY A 364 -1.61 2.06 9.42
C GLY A 364 -2.56 2.22 8.25
N VAL A 365 -1.96 2.41 7.08
CA VAL A 365 -2.63 2.53 5.80
C VAL A 365 -1.96 1.59 4.81
N ASP A 366 -2.77 0.72 4.20
CA ASP A 366 -2.37 -0.02 3.02
C ASP A 366 -2.88 0.71 1.77
N ILE A 367 -2.02 0.87 0.78
CA ILE A 367 -2.39 1.30 -0.56
C ILE A 367 -2.32 0.08 -1.45
N LEU A 368 -3.47 -0.31 -1.99
CA LEU A 368 -3.61 -1.50 -2.83
C LEU A 368 -4.04 -1.10 -4.25
N LYS A 369 -3.77 -1.96 -5.23
CA LYS A 369 -4.18 -1.79 -6.61
C LYS A 369 -5.08 -2.95 -7.03
N ALA A 370 -6.22 -2.63 -7.63
CA ALA A 370 -7.16 -3.61 -8.14
C ALA A 370 -7.65 -3.15 -9.53
N GLY A 371 -7.08 -3.74 -10.58
CA GLY A 371 -7.34 -3.33 -11.97
C GLY A 371 -7.06 -1.84 -12.23
N ASP A 372 -8.10 -1.10 -12.57
CA ASP A 372 -8.08 0.34 -12.86
C ASP A 372 -8.34 1.22 -11.62
N LYS A 373 -8.22 0.68 -10.41
CA LYS A 373 -8.49 1.39 -9.15
C LYS A 373 -7.37 1.20 -8.14
N TYR A 374 -7.28 2.15 -7.23
CA TYR A 374 -6.55 2.02 -5.98
C TYR A 374 -7.54 1.86 -4.83
N ILE A 375 -7.18 1.06 -3.84
CA ILE A 375 -7.92 0.90 -2.58
C ILE A 375 -7.02 1.37 -1.45
N PHE A 376 -7.46 2.38 -0.72
CA PHE A 376 -6.81 2.89 0.48
C PHE A 376 -7.51 2.27 1.69
N SER A 377 -6.82 1.35 2.35
CA SER A 377 -7.32 0.61 3.51
C SER A 377 -6.74 1.22 4.78
N PHE A 378 -7.59 1.92 5.54
CA PHE A 378 -7.26 2.57 6.81
C PHE A 378 -7.55 1.59 7.95
N HIS A 379 -6.49 1.14 8.63
CA HIS A 379 -6.57 0.15 9.70
C HIS A 379 -6.69 0.83 11.05
N PHE A 380 -7.72 0.50 11.81
CA PHE A 380 -7.94 1.06 13.14
C PHE A 380 -7.72 0.01 14.23
N LYS A 381 -7.34 0.47 15.41
CA LYS A 381 -7.33 -0.40 16.60
C LYS A 381 -8.72 -0.97 16.89
N ASN A 382 -9.76 -0.16 16.69
CA ASN A 382 -11.16 -0.53 16.89
C ASN A 382 -12.08 0.40 16.08
N LEU A 383 -12.90 -0.11 15.16
CA LEU A 383 -13.86 0.78 14.45
C LEU A 383 -15.05 1.20 15.32
N GLY A 384 -15.32 0.49 16.41
CA GLY A 384 -16.47 0.73 17.26
C GLY A 384 -17.79 0.18 16.70
N GLY A 385 -17.77 -0.48 15.54
CA GLY A 385 -18.96 -0.96 14.84
C GLY A 385 -19.62 0.11 13.98
N ASN A 386 -20.92 -0.08 13.74
CA ASN A 386 -21.77 0.87 13.02
C ASN A 386 -23.02 1.26 13.85
N PRO A 387 -22.84 1.85 15.05
CA PRO A 387 -23.94 2.06 16.02
C PRO A 387 -25.08 2.94 15.52
N TRP A 388 -24.86 3.77 14.49
CA TRP A 388 -25.87 4.65 13.92
C TRP A 388 -26.27 4.26 12.50
N ASN A 389 -25.89 3.05 12.06
CA ASN A 389 -26.24 2.52 10.75
C ASN A 389 -25.81 3.45 9.60
N GLY A 390 -24.58 3.94 9.66
CA GLY A 390 -23.95 4.70 8.57
C GLY A 390 -23.83 3.82 7.33
N PRO A 391 -24.27 4.28 6.15
CA PRO A 391 -24.35 3.44 4.96
C PRO A 391 -22.99 2.98 4.42
N ASN A 392 -21.89 3.65 4.74
CA ASN A 392 -20.55 3.20 4.38
C ASN A 392 -20.02 2.09 5.32
N GLY A 393 -20.86 1.57 6.23
CA GLY A 393 -20.53 0.46 7.12
C GLY A 393 -19.88 0.87 8.44
N PHE A 394 -19.73 2.16 8.73
CA PHE A 394 -19.17 2.70 9.98
C PHE A 394 -19.85 4.01 10.37
N SER A 395 -19.69 4.46 11.63
CA SER A 395 -20.39 5.66 12.14
C SER A 395 -19.48 6.74 12.73
N LEU A 396 -18.37 6.38 13.38
CA LEU A 396 -17.72 7.28 14.34
C LEU A 396 -16.60 8.12 13.73
N GLN A 397 -15.89 7.58 12.75
CA GLN A 397 -14.70 8.17 12.16
C GLN A 397 -15.07 9.17 11.05
N ILE A 398 -14.23 10.19 10.90
CA ILE A 398 -14.08 10.99 9.68
C ILE A 398 -12.61 10.93 9.29
N ILE A 399 -12.33 10.68 8.02
CA ILE A 399 -10.98 10.56 7.48
C ILE A 399 -10.81 11.57 6.36
N GLU A 400 -9.69 12.30 6.38
CA GLU A 400 -9.19 13.06 5.24
C GLU A 400 -7.84 12.50 4.82
N ALA A 401 -7.65 12.27 3.52
CA ALA A 401 -6.37 11.91 2.95
C ALA A 401 -6.01 12.87 1.83
N TYR A 402 -4.75 13.31 1.80
CA TYR A 402 -4.18 14.24 0.84
C TYR A 402 -2.98 13.58 0.18
N PHE A 403 -2.81 13.71 -1.14
CA PHE A 403 -1.74 13.04 -1.89
C PHE A 403 -0.96 14.07 -2.71
N ASP A 404 0.35 14.11 -2.54
CA ASP A 404 1.31 14.88 -3.34
C ASP A 404 2.11 13.90 -4.21
N PHE A 405 1.99 14.03 -5.53
CA PHE A 405 2.68 13.14 -6.48
C PHE A 405 3.16 13.84 -7.76
N LYS A 406 2.98 15.15 -7.88
CA LYS A 406 3.52 15.98 -8.95
C LYS A 406 3.72 17.42 -8.47
N ASP A 407 4.53 18.18 -9.20
CA ASP A 407 4.80 19.57 -8.82
C ASP A 407 3.53 20.46 -8.88
N GLY A 408 3.31 21.23 -7.82
CA GLY A 408 2.18 22.14 -7.67
C GLY A 408 1.01 21.51 -6.90
N GLY A 409 -0.17 22.13 -6.94
CA GLY A 409 -1.34 21.63 -6.21
C GLY A 409 -1.89 22.64 -5.21
N ASN A 410 -2.45 22.15 -4.10
CA ASN A 410 -3.11 22.95 -3.08
C ASN A 410 -2.54 22.65 -1.68
N THR A 411 -2.54 23.62 -0.78
CA THR A 411 -1.99 23.52 0.58
C THR A 411 -3.05 23.73 1.67
N SER A 412 -4.32 23.84 1.27
CA SER A 412 -5.45 24.02 2.17
C SER A 412 -6.11 22.68 2.48
N ALA A 413 -6.51 22.47 3.73
CA ALA A 413 -7.38 21.36 4.11
C ALA A 413 -8.79 21.52 3.49
N ILE A 414 -9.48 20.39 3.32
CA ILE A 414 -10.84 20.34 2.75
C ILE A 414 -11.81 21.14 3.64
N LYS A 415 -12.66 21.93 3.00
CA LYS A 415 -13.80 22.62 3.63
C LYS A 415 -15.07 22.36 2.82
N MET A 416 -16.17 22.10 3.51
CA MET A 416 -17.49 21.90 2.91
C MET A 416 -18.39 23.14 3.10
N ALA A 417 -18.04 24.02 4.03
CA ALA A 417 -18.65 25.34 4.19
C ALA A 417 -17.59 26.44 4.10
N ASP A 418 -17.94 27.57 3.46
CA ASP A 418 -17.02 28.71 3.25
C ASP A 418 -16.38 29.21 4.57
N ASN A 419 -17.17 29.25 5.64
CA ASN A 419 -16.73 29.66 6.98
C ASN A 419 -16.54 28.46 7.93
N GLY A 420 -16.52 27.25 7.37
CA GLY A 420 -16.33 26.03 8.12
C GLY A 420 -14.90 25.89 8.65
N PRO A 421 -14.71 25.37 9.88
CA PRO A 421 -13.38 25.13 10.45
C PRO A 421 -12.68 23.90 9.86
N GLY A 422 -13.40 22.94 9.23
CA GLY A 422 -12.85 21.68 8.74
C GLY A 422 -12.14 20.88 9.85
N SER A 423 -11.04 20.21 9.49
CA SER A 423 -10.07 19.61 10.43
C SER A 423 -9.30 20.65 11.26
N ASN A 424 -9.44 21.93 10.92
CA ASN A 424 -8.83 23.10 11.56
C ASN A 424 -7.29 23.10 11.62
N VAL A 425 -6.66 22.50 10.62
CA VAL A 425 -5.20 22.53 10.40
C VAL A 425 -4.84 23.22 9.07
N ASN A 426 -3.58 23.61 8.93
CA ASN A 426 -2.95 23.89 7.64
C ASN A 426 -2.21 22.63 7.16
N LEU A 427 -1.99 22.50 5.85
CA LEU A 427 -1.17 21.44 5.29
C LEU A 427 0.21 21.98 4.89
N ASP A 428 1.13 21.05 4.68
CA ASP A 428 2.51 21.30 4.28
C ASP A 428 2.59 22.28 3.09
N PRO A 429 3.20 23.45 3.25
CA PRO A 429 3.35 24.41 2.15
C PRO A 429 4.39 23.99 1.12
N ASN A 430 5.29 23.05 1.44
CA ASN A 430 6.36 22.58 0.55
C ASN A 430 5.93 21.38 -0.30
N HIS A 431 4.87 20.69 0.13
CA HIS A 431 4.31 19.49 -0.50
C HIS A 431 2.82 19.69 -0.78
N PRO A 432 2.46 20.61 -1.70
CA PRO A 432 1.07 20.82 -2.11
C PRO A 432 0.44 19.53 -2.65
N TRP A 433 -0.79 19.24 -2.25
CA TRP A 433 -1.50 18.04 -2.69
C TRP A 433 -2.17 18.22 -4.06
N ASP A 434 -2.24 17.10 -4.78
CA ASP A 434 -2.76 16.93 -6.13
C ASP A 434 -4.12 16.25 -6.18
N LEU A 435 -4.44 15.50 -5.13
CA LEU A 435 -5.72 14.83 -4.94
C LEU A 435 -5.98 14.73 -3.44
N ALA A 436 -7.23 14.89 -3.04
CA ALA A 436 -7.62 14.63 -1.67
C ALA A 436 -8.99 13.95 -1.62
N PHE A 437 -9.29 13.27 -0.52
CA PHE A 437 -10.66 12.85 -0.24
C PHE A 437 -11.03 13.04 1.22
N ARG A 438 -12.32 13.17 1.46
CA ARG A 438 -12.94 13.08 2.79
C ARG A 438 -13.96 11.97 2.79
N VAL A 439 -13.93 11.10 3.78
CA VAL A 439 -14.90 10.02 3.95
C VAL A 439 -15.38 9.93 5.40
N TYR A 440 -16.65 9.59 5.57
CA TYR A 440 -17.28 9.33 6.87
C TYR A 440 -18.52 8.44 6.65
N GLY A 441 -19.18 8.01 7.73
CA GLY A 441 -20.26 7.02 7.66
C GLY A 441 -21.37 7.30 6.64
N TRP A 442 -21.70 8.56 6.38
CA TRP A 442 -22.79 9.00 5.50
C TRP A 442 -22.34 9.77 4.26
N GLY A 443 -21.04 9.96 4.05
CA GLY A 443 -20.58 10.81 2.97
C GLY A 443 -19.16 10.54 2.52
N LYS A 444 -18.92 10.92 1.28
CA LYS A 444 -17.65 10.77 0.59
C LYS A 444 -17.49 11.95 -0.36
N ALA A 445 -16.28 12.43 -0.52
CA ALA A 445 -15.95 13.53 -1.42
C ALA A 445 -14.54 13.33 -1.93
N LEU A 446 -14.38 13.24 -3.25
CA LEU A 446 -13.09 13.35 -3.92
C LEU A 446 -12.88 14.80 -4.32
N VAL A 447 -11.73 15.38 -3.97
CA VAL A 447 -11.46 16.81 -4.12
C VAL A 447 -10.22 17.00 -4.99
N LEU A 448 -10.38 17.81 -6.03
CA LEU A 448 -9.27 18.23 -6.90
C LEU A 448 -8.64 19.54 -6.37
N PRO A 449 -7.38 19.86 -6.73
CA PRO A 449 -6.64 21.00 -6.17
C PRO A 449 -7.32 22.36 -6.40
N ASN A 450 -8.12 22.48 -7.46
CA ASN A 450 -8.89 23.68 -7.77
C ASN A 450 -10.19 23.83 -6.94
N GLY A 451 -10.44 22.93 -5.99
CA GLY A 451 -11.65 22.91 -5.15
C GLY A 451 -12.84 22.17 -5.77
N THR A 452 -12.69 21.54 -6.94
CA THR A 452 -13.76 20.72 -7.53
C THR A 452 -14.01 19.49 -6.66
N VAL A 453 -15.27 19.28 -6.27
CA VAL A 453 -15.72 18.10 -5.51
C VAL A 453 -16.43 17.13 -6.47
N LEU A 454 -16.04 15.87 -6.42
CA LEU A 454 -16.55 14.78 -7.24
C LEU A 454 -17.07 13.64 -6.34
N ASP A 455 -18.11 12.97 -6.83
CA ASP A 455 -18.65 11.73 -6.24
C ASP A 455 -18.28 10.53 -7.13
N ASP A 456 -16.98 10.26 -7.23
CA ASP A 456 -16.40 9.22 -8.09
C ASP A 456 -15.45 8.30 -7.32
N ILE A 457 -15.77 8.09 -6.04
CA ILE A 457 -15.08 7.16 -5.12
C ILE A 457 -16.11 6.27 -4.45
N ASP A 458 -15.70 5.11 -3.96
CA ASP A 458 -16.53 4.24 -3.13
C ASP A 458 -15.90 4.02 -1.76
N VAL A 459 -16.74 3.75 -0.76
CA VAL A 459 -16.31 3.56 0.62
C VAL A 459 -17.09 2.41 1.23
N PHE A 460 -16.39 1.53 1.94
CA PHE A 460 -16.99 0.46 2.72
C PHE A 460 -16.09 0.08 3.90
N ALA A 461 -16.67 -0.45 4.96
CA ALA A 461 -15.93 -0.96 6.11
C ALA A 461 -15.83 -2.49 6.09
N ASP A 462 -14.71 -3.02 6.56
CA ASP A 462 -14.56 -4.39 7.03
C ASP A 462 -14.50 -4.33 8.57
N GLN A 463 -15.62 -4.65 9.24
CA GLN A 463 -15.68 -4.57 10.70
C GLN A 463 -14.89 -5.69 11.37
N GLY A 464 -14.78 -6.86 10.72
CA GLY A 464 -13.97 -7.97 11.22
C GLY A 464 -12.47 -7.66 11.26
N GLN A 465 -11.98 -6.80 10.37
CA GLN A 465 -10.58 -6.34 10.32
C GLN A 465 -10.37 -4.91 10.85
N ASN A 466 -11.40 -4.26 11.39
CA ASN A 466 -11.36 -2.85 11.79
C ASN A 466 -10.80 -1.92 10.69
N THR A 467 -11.19 -2.14 9.43
CA THR A 467 -10.65 -1.40 8.29
C THR A 467 -11.72 -0.57 7.60
N ILE A 468 -11.41 0.67 7.22
CA ILE A 468 -12.22 1.47 6.28
C ILE A 468 -11.49 1.48 4.93
N ASN A 469 -12.18 1.07 3.87
CA ASN A 469 -11.64 0.99 2.52
C ASN A 469 -12.21 2.11 1.66
N VAL A 470 -11.34 2.89 1.02
CA VAL A 470 -11.70 3.93 0.05
C VAL A 470 -11.18 3.54 -1.33
N VAL A 471 -12.09 3.32 -2.27
CA VAL A 471 -11.77 2.94 -3.65
C VAL A 471 -11.76 4.18 -4.52
N VAL A 472 -10.62 4.43 -5.18
CA VAL A 472 -10.39 5.59 -6.04
C VAL A 472 -9.97 5.14 -7.43
N PRO A 473 -10.62 5.62 -8.51
CA PRO A 473 -10.19 5.32 -9.87
C PRO A 473 -8.74 5.73 -10.14
N ALA A 474 -7.94 4.83 -10.71
CA ALA A 474 -6.51 5.05 -10.98
C ALA A 474 -6.26 6.21 -11.96
N LYS A 475 -7.26 6.59 -12.77
CA LYS A 475 -7.21 7.76 -13.66
C LYS A 475 -6.85 9.07 -12.94
N TYR A 476 -7.12 9.18 -11.63
CA TYR A 476 -6.79 10.36 -10.85
C TYR A 476 -5.30 10.46 -10.46
N PHE A 477 -4.61 9.31 -10.40
CA PHE A 477 -3.19 9.25 -10.06
C PHE A 477 -2.30 9.13 -11.28
N GLY A 478 -2.78 8.48 -12.35
CA GLY A 478 -1.91 8.08 -13.46
C GLY A 478 -0.76 7.19 -12.95
N ASP A 479 0.47 7.64 -13.17
CA ASP A 479 1.68 6.99 -12.63
C ASP A 479 2.13 7.57 -11.27
N GLY A 480 1.37 8.49 -10.68
CA GLY A 480 1.75 9.27 -9.50
C GLY A 480 1.99 8.44 -8.22
N LEU A 481 1.42 7.24 -8.11
CA LEU A 481 1.65 6.36 -6.96
C LEU A 481 2.80 5.38 -7.17
N LYS A 482 3.81 5.73 -7.98
CA LYS A 482 5.02 4.92 -8.18
C LYS A 482 6.21 5.52 -7.45
N VAL A 483 7.10 4.64 -6.98
CA VAL A 483 8.44 5.02 -6.52
C VAL A 483 9.43 4.70 -7.66
N GLU A 484 10.04 5.73 -8.22
CA GLU A 484 10.97 5.62 -9.36
C GLU A 484 12.30 6.29 -9.00
N GLY A 485 13.27 5.48 -8.58
CA GLY A 485 14.58 5.96 -8.12
C GLY A 485 14.43 6.88 -6.91
N ILE A 486 14.66 8.17 -7.12
CA ILE A 486 14.59 9.20 -6.07
C ILE A 486 13.25 9.95 -6.04
N LYS A 487 12.30 9.62 -6.93
CA LYS A 487 10.96 10.21 -6.95
C LYS A 487 9.99 9.29 -6.23
N PHE A 488 9.24 9.82 -5.29
CA PHE A 488 8.26 9.09 -4.50
C PHE A 488 7.11 10.03 -4.10
N PRO A 489 5.87 9.53 -4.04
CA PRO A 489 4.75 10.34 -3.61
C PRO A 489 4.74 10.51 -2.09
N ARG A 490 3.94 11.47 -1.64
CA ARG A 490 3.66 11.73 -0.24
C ARG A 490 2.18 11.78 0.02
N LEU A 491 1.82 11.63 1.28
CA LEU A 491 0.45 11.77 1.73
C LEU A 491 0.36 12.34 3.14
N ALA A 492 -0.79 12.88 3.48
CA ALA A 492 -1.18 13.16 4.86
C ALA A 492 -2.54 12.53 5.10
N VAL A 493 -2.71 11.84 6.24
CA VAL A 493 -3.97 11.20 6.63
C VAL A 493 -4.35 11.69 8.00
N LEU A 494 -5.52 12.31 8.09
CA LEU A 494 -6.06 12.88 9.31
C LEU A 494 -7.32 12.11 9.68
N VAL A 495 -7.41 11.71 10.94
CA VAL A 495 -8.59 11.04 11.51
C VAL A 495 -9.19 11.92 12.58
N GLY A 496 -10.51 11.99 12.60
CA GLY A 496 -11.25 12.63 13.67
C GLY A 496 -12.51 11.89 14.07
N SER A 497 -13.20 12.48 15.05
CA SER A 497 -14.56 12.09 15.40
C SER A 497 -15.54 12.83 14.48
N GLN A 498 -16.40 12.07 13.81
CA GLN A 498 -17.46 12.60 12.97
C GLN A 498 -18.58 13.22 13.83
N ASP A 499 -19.17 14.33 13.37
CA ASP A 499 -20.37 14.95 13.93
C ASP A 499 -21.41 15.24 12.84
N GLY A 500 -22.48 14.43 12.79
CA GLY A 500 -23.56 14.55 11.79
C GLY A 500 -24.26 15.91 11.76
N TYR A 501 -24.22 16.65 12.86
CA TYR A 501 -24.86 17.96 13.00
C TYR A 501 -23.86 19.12 12.96
N GLY A 502 -22.56 18.81 12.95
CA GLY A 502 -21.48 19.79 12.93
C GLY A 502 -21.24 20.36 11.54
N VAL A 503 -20.79 21.61 11.48
CA VAL A 503 -20.25 22.19 10.24
C VAL A 503 -19.03 21.37 9.81
N ASP A 504 -18.94 21.08 8.52
CA ASP A 504 -17.90 20.21 7.92
C ASP A 504 -17.86 18.76 8.43
N GLN A 505 -18.83 18.33 9.24
CA GLN A 505 -18.91 16.96 9.80
C GLN A 505 -17.78 16.59 10.78
N TRP A 506 -16.93 17.55 11.17
CA TRP A 506 -15.90 17.36 12.19
C TRP A 506 -16.44 17.72 13.58
N ARG A 507 -16.28 16.81 14.55
CA ARG A 507 -16.67 17.07 15.94
C ARG A 507 -15.77 18.13 16.56
N ASP A 508 -16.39 19.01 17.32
CA ASP A 508 -15.72 20.13 17.97
C ASP A 508 -14.99 19.73 19.26
N VAL A 509 -13.96 20.50 19.61
CA VAL A 509 -13.06 20.27 20.74
C VAL A 509 -13.30 21.31 21.84
N GLN A 510 -13.32 20.84 23.09
CA GLN A 510 -13.52 21.65 24.30
C GLN A 510 -12.39 21.41 25.30
N VAL A 511 -12.27 22.29 26.30
CA VAL A 511 -11.31 22.12 27.40
C VAL A 511 -11.60 20.84 28.18
N ASN A 512 -12.87 20.62 28.55
CA ASN A 512 -13.34 19.40 29.19
C ASN A 512 -14.21 18.63 28.22
N ALA A 513 -14.04 17.31 28.16
CA ALA A 513 -14.92 16.45 27.37
C ALA A 513 -16.37 16.58 27.85
N SER A 514 -17.29 16.52 26.91
CA SER A 514 -18.72 16.37 27.20
C SER A 514 -19.27 15.20 26.40
N GLN A 515 -20.57 14.91 26.58
CA GLN A 515 -21.20 13.74 25.96
C GLN A 515 -20.90 13.62 24.46
N TRP A 516 -20.89 14.75 23.73
CA TRP A 516 -20.77 14.79 22.27
C TRP A 516 -19.63 15.68 21.78
N ARG A 517 -18.64 16.00 22.62
CA ARG A 517 -17.51 16.86 22.26
C ARG A 517 -16.22 16.29 22.81
N ILE A 518 -15.17 16.39 22.00
CA ILE A 518 -13.80 16.01 22.38
C ILE A 518 -13.35 16.94 23.52
N GLY A 519 -12.61 16.40 24.49
CA GLY A 519 -12.02 17.18 25.58
C GLY A 519 -10.52 17.39 25.41
N GLY A 520 -9.90 18.12 26.35
CA GLY A 520 -8.44 18.29 26.41
C GLY A 520 -7.88 19.38 25.50
N GLY A 521 -8.74 20.20 24.90
CA GLY A 521 -8.32 21.33 24.09
C GLY A 521 -7.72 22.47 24.92
N ASP A 522 -6.73 23.14 24.34
CA ASP A 522 -6.15 24.38 24.87
C ASP A 522 -7.19 25.51 24.82
N ALA A 523 -7.42 26.16 25.96
CA ALA A 523 -8.44 27.19 26.11
C ALA A 523 -8.18 28.41 25.20
N ASP A 524 -6.93 28.86 25.07
CA ASP A 524 -6.56 29.99 24.25
C ASP A 524 -6.70 29.64 22.76
N ALA A 525 -6.30 28.42 22.37
CA ALA A 525 -6.47 27.92 21.01
C ALA A 525 -7.95 27.80 20.61
N ILE A 526 -8.81 27.35 21.53
CA ILE A 526 -10.27 27.29 21.32
C ILE A 526 -10.83 28.70 21.15
N ILE A 527 -10.49 29.63 22.05
CA ILE A 527 -10.95 31.02 21.98
C ILE A 527 -10.50 31.70 20.68
N ALA A 528 -9.27 31.42 20.23
CA ALA A 528 -8.72 31.92 18.98
C ALA A 528 -9.24 31.18 17.74
N GLY A 529 -9.97 30.07 17.90
CA GLY A 529 -10.50 29.27 16.78
C GLY A 529 -9.44 28.49 16.01
N VAL A 530 -8.28 28.19 16.61
CA VAL A 530 -7.14 27.51 15.96
C VAL A 530 -6.85 26.11 16.51
N ALA A 531 -7.61 25.65 17.51
CA ALA A 531 -7.47 24.29 18.04
C ALA A 531 -7.78 23.24 16.94
N PRO A 532 -6.86 22.30 16.65
CA PRO A 532 -7.11 21.25 15.65
C PRO A 532 -8.32 20.39 16.05
N ARG A 533 -8.95 19.73 15.08
CA ARG A 533 -10.03 18.76 15.33
C ARG A 533 -9.63 17.31 15.05
N VAL A 534 -8.34 17.13 14.78
CA VAL A 534 -7.70 15.86 14.48
C VAL A 534 -7.48 15.10 15.80
N MET A 535 -8.01 13.88 15.86
CA MET A 535 -7.77 12.96 16.97
C MET A 535 -6.49 12.16 16.77
N ASP A 536 -6.17 11.88 15.51
CA ASP A 536 -5.04 11.05 15.11
C ASP A 536 -4.55 11.47 13.70
N LEU A 537 -3.25 11.42 13.48
CA LEU A 537 -2.54 11.73 12.25
C LEU A 537 -1.55 10.60 11.95
N LEU A 538 -1.59 10.08 10.72
CA LEU A 538 -0.61 9.09 10.25
C LEU A 538 0.82 9.65 10.30
N VAL A 539 1.60 9.25 11.30
CA VAL A 539 2.98 9.66 11.53
C VAL A 539 3.82 8.46 11.98
N PRO A 540 4.49 7.77 11.03
CA PRO A 540 5.32 6.61 11.36
C PRO A 540 6.49 6.96 12.28
N ASP A 541 6.94 5.99 13.10
CA ASP A 541 8.07 6.14 14.04
C ASP A 541 9.38 6.65 13.42
N TRP A 542 9.57 6.47 12.12
CA TRP A 542 10.77 6.89 11.39
C TRP A 542 10.67 8.33 10.85
N PHE A 543 9.49 8.94 10.89
CA PHE A 543 9.23 10.29 10.42
C PHE A 543 9.39 11.30 11.57
N SER A 544 9.76 12.53 11.23
CA SER A 544 9.83 13.66 12.16
C SER A 544 9.46 14.93 11.41
N PRO A 545 8.66 15.83 11.99
CA PRO A 545 8.18 15.88 13.38
C PRO A 545 7.11 14.83 13.76
N SER A 546 6.97 14.52 15.06
CA SER A 546 5.92 13.62 15.58
C SER A 546 4.53 14.22 15.42
N GLN A 547 3.48 13.41 15.59
CA GLN A 547 2.10 13.89 15.61
C GLN A 547 1.90 15.06 16.59
N GLU A 548 2.35 14.93 17.84
CA GLU A 548 2.15 15.94 18.88
C GLU A 548 2.89 17.23 18.53
N GLU A 549 4.11 17.13 17.99
CA GLU A 549 4.88 18.28 17.52
C GLU A 549 4.14 19.02 16.40
N GLN A 550 3.54 18.28 15.46
CA GLN A 550 2.74 18.85 14.37
C GLN A 550 1.44 19.50 14.90
N LEU A 551 0.63 18.76 15.65
CA LEU A 551 -0.68 19.21 16.11
C LEU A 551 -0.60 20.28 17.22
N SER A 552 0.53 20.40 17.93
CA SER A 552 0.78 21.50 18.89
C SER A 552 1.43 22.74 18.26
N SER A 553 1.75 22.73 16.96
CA SER A 553 2.43 23.84 16.26
C SER A 553 1.56 25.10 16.02
N TYR A 554 0.32 25.11 16.52
CA TYR A 554 -0.57 26.27 16.46
C TYR A 554 -0.05 27.44 17.31
N ASN A 555 -0.57 28.64 17.05
CA ASN A 555 -0.30 29.82 17.86
C ASN A 555 -1.58 30.64 18.01
N ALA A 556 -2.21 30.54 19.20
CA ALA A 556 -3.46 31.22 19.52
C ALA A 556 -3.35 32.75 19.43
N SER A 557 -2.24 33.32 19.93
CA SER A 557 -2.02 34.77 19.91
C SER A 557 -1.86 35.33 18.48
N ALA A 558 -1.33 34.52 17.56
CA ALA A 558 -1.15 34.88 16.16
C ALA A 558 -2.31 34.42 15.25
N GLY A 559 -3.32 33.72 15.78
CA GLY A 559 -4.37 33.11 14.97
C GLY A 559 -3.84 32.06 13.97
N LYS A 560 -2.67 31.45 14.26
CA LYS A 560 -2.05 30.44 13.38
C LYS A 560 -2.54 29.04 13.76
N ARG A 561 -3.00 28.26 12.78
CA ARG A 561 -3.33 26.85 12.94
C ARG A 561 -2.07 25.97 12.99
N ALA A 562 -2.22 24.77 13.55
CA ALA A 562 -1.22 23.71 13.43
C ALA A 562 -0.98 23.36 11.95
N THR A 563 0.24 22.94 11.61
CA THR A 563 0.61 22.50 10.26
C THR A 563 0.87 21.00 10.28
N VAL A 564 0.26 20.28 9.32
CA VAL A 564 0.44 18.85 9.10
C VAL A 564 1.34 18.64 7.90
N ASP A 565 2.41 17.86 8.09
CA ASP A 565 3.44 17.59 7.09
C ASP A 565 3.03 16.41 6.19
N MET A 566 3.46 16.43 4.93
CA MET A 566 3.24 15.32 4.00
C MET A 566 4.30 14.25 4.19
N ILE A 567 3.89 13.05 4.60
CA ILE A 567 4.79 11.93 4.82
C ILE A 567 5.08 11.19 3.50
N PRO A 568 6.34 10.82 3.23
CA PRO A 568 6.67 9.91 2.13
C PRO A 568 5.97 8.55 2.26
N VAL A 569 5.55 7.94 1.15
CA VAL A 569 4.96 6.59 1.18
C VAL A 569 5.97 5.47 1.43
N VAL A 570 7.26 5.81 1.46
CA VAL A 570 8.37 4.90 1.78
C VAL A 570 9.26 5.56 2.84
N PRO A 571 9.91 4.80 3.74
CA PRO A 571 10.85 5.39 4.69
C PRO A 571 11.96 6.15 3.96
N THR A 572 12.25 7.38 4.36
CA THR A 572 13.31 8.22 3.77
C THR A 572 14.38 8.61 4.78
N GLY A 573 15.57 8.94 4.29
CA GLY A 573 16.65 9.58 5.04
C GLY A 573 17.31 10.67 4.22
N TYR A 574 18.39 11.25 4.72
CA TYR A 574 19.03 12.43 4.12
C TYR A 574 20.49 12.14 3.76
N LEU A 575 20.94 12.68 2.63
CA LEU A 575 22.33 12.65 2.17
C LEU A 575 22.86 14.08 2.09
N THR A 576 23.96 14.35 2.78
CA THR A 576 24.78 15.55 2.59
C THR A 576 26.08 15.14 1.91
N ILE A 577 26.35 15.68 0.73
CA ILE A 577 27.53 15.34 -0.06
C ILE A 577 28.36 16.57 -0.40
N THR A 578 29.65 16.51 -0.12
CA THR A 578 30.62 17.56 -0.40
C THR A 578 31.75 17.01 -1.26
N SER A 579 32.43 17.87 -2.02
CA SER A 579 33.62 17.46 -2.75
C SER A 579 34.76 18.47 -2.70
N ASP A 580 35.98 17.96 -2.82
CA ASP A 580 37.19 18.75 -3.07
C ASP A 580 37.83 18.33 -4.41
N PRO A 581 37.85 19.22 -5.42
CA PRO A 581 37.24 20.56 -5.44
C PRO A 581 35.70 20.52 -5.46
N VAL A 582 35.07 21.63 -5.07
CA VAL A 582 33.61 21.84 -5.10
C VAL A 582 33.06 21.96 -6.54
N ASN A 583 31.73 22.00 -6.68
CA ASN A 583 30.98 22.10 -7.95
C ASN A 583 30.98 20.83 -8.83
N ALA A 584 31.27 19.66 -8.24
CA ALA A 584 31.11 18.39 -8.94
C ALA A 584 29.62 18.09 -9.14
N THR A 585 29.22 17.71 -10.36
CA THR A 585 27.85 17.27 -10.67
C THR A 585 27.61 15.92 -10.01
N VAL A 586 26.54 15.80 -9.24
CA VAL A 586 26.16 14.59 -8.52
C VAL A 586 24.98 13.94 -9.22
N THR A 587 25.07 12.64 -9.47
CA THR A 587 23.93 11.80 -9.86
C THR A 587 23.67 10.72 -8.83
N ILE A 588 22.40 10.50 -8.49
CA ILE A 588 21.92 9.42 -7.63
C ILE A 588 21.04 8.50 -8.47
N ASP A 589 21.40 7.22 -8.53
CA ASP A 589 20.70 6.19 -9.33
C ASP A 589 20.47 6.63 -10.80
N GLY A 590 21.47 7.29 -11.37
CA GLY A 590 21.43 7.83 -12.73
C GLY A 590 20.68 9.16 -12.89
N THR A 591 20.06 9.70 -11.83
CA THR A 591 19.36 10.99 -11.86
C THR A 591 20.28 12.11 -11.38
N VAL A 592 20.43 13.19 -12.16
CA VAL A 592 21.19 14.38 -11.74
C VAL A 592 20.44 15.10 -10.63
N VAL A 593 21.07 15.24 -9.45
CA VAL A 593 20.46 15.88 -8.27
C VAL A 593 21.01 17.28 -7.99
N GLY A 594 22.13 17.65 -8.60
CA GLY A 594 22.73 18.98 -8.44
C GLY A 594 24.25 18.96 -8.51
N LYS A 595 24.87 19.96 -7.86
CA LYS A 595 26.33 20.06 -7.74
C LYS A 595 26.74 20.18 -6.27
N THR A 596 27.91 19.68 -5.90
CA THR A 596 28.44 19.79 -4.53
C THR A 596 28.75 21.26 -4.15
N PRO A 597 28.50 21.66 -2.88
CA PRO A 597 27.88 20.87 -1.82
C PRO A 597 26.36 20.71 -1.99
N ILE A 598 25.84 19.52 -1.68
CA ILE A 598 24.40 19.25 -1.56
C ILE A 598 24.14 18.94 -0.10
N GLU A 599 23.21 19.66 0.51
CA GLU A 599 22.83 19.48 1.91
C GLU A 599 21.44 18.85 2.01
N LYS A 600 21.29 17.87 2.90
CA LYS A 600 20.01 17.22 3.23
C LYS A 600 19.16 16.80 2.00
N LEU A 601 19.79 16.20 1.01
CA LEU A 601 19.04 15.56 -0.08
C LEU A 601 18.26 14.38 0.47
N GLU A 602 16.94 14.46 0.46
CA GLU A 602 16.09 13.37 0.91
C GLU A 602 16.05 12.25 -0.14
N LEU A 603 16.20 11.00 0.33
CA LEU A 603 16.23 9.80 -0.51
C LEU A 603 15.48 8.67 0.21
N PRO A 604 14.89 7.71 -0.53
CA PRO A 604 14.39 6.47 0.06
C PRO A 604 15.47 5.79 0.92
N ALA A 605 15.06 5.07 1.96
CA ALA A 605 15.98 4.25 2.74
C ALA A 605 16.41 3.05 1.89
N GLY A 606 17.71 2.73 1.90
CA GLY A 606 18.26 1.67 1.07
C GLY A 606 19.62 2.00 0.46
N LEU A 607 20.02 1.21 -0.53
CA LEU A 607 21.26 1.42 -1.26
C LEU A 607 21.02 2.33 -2.47
N HIS A 608 21.86 3.35 -2.60
CA HIS A 608 21.85 4.28 -3.73
C HIS A 608 23.22 4.35 -4.37
N ASN A 609 23.27 4.35 -5.71
CA ASN A 609 24.50 4.57 -6.46
C ASN A 609 24.76 6.06 -6.64
N VAL A 610 25.93 6.54 -6.25
CA VAL A 610 26.36 7.94 -6.32
C VAL A 610 27.47 8.06 -7.33
N VAL A 611 27.33 8.99 -8.29
CA VAL A 611 28.41 9.35 -9.21
C VAL A 611 28.67 10.85 -9.12
N LEU A 612 29.94 11.23 -8.97
CA LEU A 612 30.39 12.61 -9.02
C LEU A 612 31.23 12.83 -10.27
N LYS A 613 30.88 13.86 -11.04
CA LYS A 613 31.59 14.24 -12.26
C LYS A 613 32.03 15.69 -12.20
N LEU A 614 33.30 15.92 -12.50
CA LEU A 614 33.85 17.26 -12.65
C LEU A 614 34.86 17.28 -13.80
N ASP A 615 34.75 18.27 -14.67
CA ASP A 615 35.63 18.41 -15.83
C ASP A 615 37.10 18.46 -15.41
N GLY A 616 37.94 17.62 -16.03
CA GLY A 616 39.36 17.49 -15.68
C GLY A 616 39.66 16.48 -14.58
N TYR A 617 38.63 15.86 -13.99
CA TYR A 617 38.75 14.88 -12.91
C TYR A 617 38.20 13.52 -13.34
N LYS A 618 38.66 12.47 -12.64
CA LYS A 618 38.15 11.12 -12.80
C LYS A 618 36.76 11.06 -12.15
N ASP A 619 35.82 10.43 -12.83
CA ASP A 619 34.50 10.13 -12.25
C ASP A 619 34.69 9.25 -11.00
N GLU A 620 34.09 9.67 -9.89
CA GLU A 620 34.03 8.88 -8.67
C GLU A 620 32.64 8.24 -8.56
N GLU A 621 32.60 6.92 -8.39
CA GLU A 621 31.37 6.13 -8.31
C GLU A 621 31.43 5.20 -7.10
N PHE A 622 30.38 5.23 -6.26
CA PHE A 622 30.27 4.40 -5.06
C PHE A 622 28.81 4.27 -4.61
N SER A 623 28.51 3.27 -3.79
CA SER A 623 27.18 3.12 -3.19
C SER A 623 27.13 3.65 -1.77
N VAL A 624 26.02 4.29 -1.40
CA VAL A 624 25.70 4.71 -0.03
C VAL A 624 24.49 3.94 0.48
N SER A 625 24.42 3.71 1.78
CA SER A 625 23.25 3.13 2.44
C SER A 625 22.56 4.21 3.27
N ILE A 626 21.38 4.65 2.83
CA ILE A 626 20.56 5.64 3.51
C ILE A 626 19.73 4.93 4.58
N GLN A 627 19.80 5.44 5.82
CA GLN A 627 18.99 4.97 6.94
C GLN A 627 17.81 5.93 7.16
N ALA A 628 16.63 5.37 7.41
CA ALA A 628 15.42 6.15 7.64
C ALA A 628 15.61 7.16 8.80
N GLY A 629 15.15 8.39 8.58
CA GLY A 629 15.22 9.51 9.54
C GLY A 629 16.62 10.09 9.80
N LYS A 630 17.70 9.52 9.23
CA LYS A 630 19.08 9.95 9.53
C LYS A 630 19.74 10.69 8.37
N THR A 631 20.68 11.58 8.71
CA THR A 631 21.55 12.23 7.73
C THR A 631 22.88 11.47 7.61
N LEU A 632 23.23 11.05 6.40
CA LEU A 632 24.54 10.54 6.04
C LEU A 632 25.37 11.67 5.43
N GLU A 633 26.55 11.92 5.98
CA GLU A 633 27.51 12.90 5.44
C GLU A 633 28.63 12.20 4.66
N VAL A 634 28.86 12.61 3.42
CA VAL A 634 29.84 12.00 2.53
C VAL A 634 30.77 13.07 1.93
N PRO A 635 31.99 13.23 2.47
CA PRO A 635 33.03 14.03 1.83
C PRO A 635 33.78 13.21 0.76
N VAL A 636 33.91 13.76 -0.45
CA VAL A 636 34.57 13.11 -1.59
C VAL A 636 35.76 13.94 -2.08
N THR A 637 36.93 13.34 -2.27
CA THR A 637 38.08 14.00 -2.91
C THR A 637 38.22 13.50 -4.34
N LEU A 638 38.14 14.40 -5.32
CA LEU A 638 38.24 14.01 -6.73
C LEU A 638 39.70 13.99 -7.20
N SER A 639 40.07 12.93 -7.90
CA SER A 639 41.40 12.79 -8.50
C SER A 639 41.46 13.42 -9.89
N LYS A 640 42.43 14.31 -10.16
CA LYS A 640 42.64 14.85 -11.51
C LYS A 640 42.94 13.74 -12.51
N LEU A 641 42.39 13.84 -13.72
CA LEU A 641 42.84 13.01 -14.83
C LEU A 641 44.27 13.39 -15.20
N THR A 642 45.10 12.39 -15.49
CA THR A 642 46.50 12.57 -15.87
C THR A 642 46.84 11.90 -17.19
N GLY A 643 47.94 12.33 -17.80
CA GLY A 643 48.62 11.67 -18.91
C GLY A 643 50.13 11.65 -18.66
N MET A 644 50.88 11.03 -19.57
CA MET A 644 52.33 10.90 -19.48
C MET A 644 53.01 11.73 -20.55
N LEU A 645 54.12 12.38 -20.22
CA LEU A 645 54.96 13.12 -21.15
C LEU A 645 56.36 12.50 -21.16
N THR A 646 56.80 12.08 -22.34
CA THR A 646 58.19 11.65 -22.58
C THR A 646 58.89 12.69 -23.45
N ILE A 647 59.99 13.26 -22.96
CA ILE A 647 60.78 14.28 -23.67
C ILE A 647 62.16 13.73 -23.99
N ILE A 648 62.51 13.71 -25.28
CA ILE A 648 63.82 13.28 -25.78
C ILE A 648 64.43 14.45 -26.55
N THR A 649 65.68 14.80 -26.26
CA THR A 649 66.41 15.80 -27.06
C THR A 649 67.69 15.26 -27.64
N ASP A 650 68.12 15.91 -28.72
CA ASP A 650 69.45 15.73 -29.30
C ASP A 650 70.22 17.08 -29.27
N PRO A 651 71.35 17.19 -28.55
CA PRO A 651 71.92 16.17 -27.65
C PRO A 651 71.05 15.92 -26.39
N SER A 652 71.20 14.74 -25.79
CA SER A 652 70.56 14.38 -24.51
C SER A 652 71.20 15.10 -23.33
N GLY A 653 70.60 15.01 -22.14
CA GLY A 653 71.02 15.72 -20.92
C GLY A 653 70.71 17.21 -20.92
N ALA A 654 69.57 17.63 -21.50
CA ALA A 654 69.04 18.98 -21.37
C ALA A 654 68.10 19.05 -20.14
N GLU A 655 68.19 20.12 -19.36
CA GLU A 655 67.29 20.37 -18.24
C GLU A 655 65.87 20.64 -18.73
N VAL A 656 64.89 20.00 -18.11
CA VAL A 656 63.46 20.17 -18.41
C VAL A 656 62.77 20.90 -17.28
N TYR A 657 62.05 21.96 -17.63
CA TYR A 657 61.15 22.69 -16.76
C TYR A 657 59.73 22.56 -17.28
N ILE A 658 58.78 22.23 -16.41
CA ILE A 658 57.35 22.17 -16.75
C ILE A 658 56.60 23.13 -15.83
N ASP A 659 55.83 24.03 -16.44
CA ASP A 659 55.12 25.13 -15.77
C ASP A 659 56.02 25.93 -14.80
N GLY A 660 57.29 26.14 -15.21
CA GLY A 660 58.29 26.91 -14.46
C GLY A 660 59.06 26.11 -13.40
N LYS A 661 58.73 24.84 -13.14
CA LYS A 661 59.44 23.98 -12.18
C LYS A 661 60.42 23.05 -12.88
N LYS A 662 61.68 22.98 -12.44
CA LYS A 662 62.64 21.97 -12.92
C LYS A 662 62.15 20.58 -12.52
N VAL A 663 61.92 19.70 -13.49
CA VAL A 663 61.37 18.34 -13.25
C VAL A 663 62.39 17.24 -13.49
N GLY A 664 63.46 17.50 -14.26
CA GLY A 664 64.50 16.52 -14.56
C GLY A 664 65.38 16.94 -15.73
N GLU A 665 65.99 15.96 -16.39
CA GLU A 665 66.81 16.12 -17.60
C GLU A 665 66.37 15.12 -18.68
N THR A 666 66.64 15.40 -19.95
CA THR A 666 66.29 14.52 -21.07
C THR A 666 67.26 13.33 -21.21
N PRO A 667 66.81 12.11 -21.53
CA PRO A 667 65.42 11.71 -21.70
C PRO A 667 64.63 11.77 -20.39
N LEU A 668 63.52 12.52 -20.40
CA LEU A 668 62.56 12.54 -19.30
C LEU A 668 61.44 11.58 -19.71
N GLU A 669 61.38 10.39 -19.12
CA GLU A 669 60.45 9.34 -19.55
C GLU A 669 59.20 9.31 -18.66
N GLN A 670 58.03 9.19 -19.31
CA GLN A 670 56.74 8.91 -18.68
C GLN A 670 56.36 9.85 -17.51
N TYR A 671 56.71 11.13 -17.61
CA TYR A 671 56.43 12.10 -16.57
C TYR A 671 54.91 12.37 -16.48
N VAL A 672 54.31 12.08 -15.33
CA VAL A 672 52.86 12.20 -15.14
C VAL A 672 52.45 13.64 -14.91
N LEU A 673 51.50 14.13 -15.72
CA LEU A 673 50.94 15.47 -15.64
C LEU A 673 49.42 15.43 -15.64
N PRO A 674 48.73 16.40 -15.01
CA PRO A 674 47.32 16.63 -15.25
C PRO A 674 47.01 16.76 -16.74
N ILE A 675 45.79 16.46 -17.16
CA ILE A 675 45.38 16.75 -18.54
C ILE A 675 45.29 18.25 -18.78
N GLY A 676 45.55 18.70 -20.00
CA GLY A 676 45.54 20.11 -20.38
C GLY A 676 46.84 20.57 -21.03
N THR A 677 46.96 21.88 -21.25
CA THR A 677 48.14 22.47 -21.87
C THR A 677 49.18 22.85 -20.80
N HIS A 678 50.40 22.34 -20.96
CA HIS A 678 51.53 22.60 -20.08
C HIS A 678 52.65 23.31 -20.84
N LYS A 679 53.31 24.27 -20.19
CA LYS A 679 54.47 24.95 -20.77
C LYS A 679 55.74 24.18 -20.43
N VAL A 680 56.40 23.65 -21.46
CA VAL A 680 57.69 22.98 -21.36
C VAL A 680 58.79 23.95 -21.76
N VAL A 681 59.82 24.09 -20.93
CA VAL A 681 61.04 24.84 -21.25
C VAL A 681 62.23 23.90 -21.16
N ILE A 682 63.04 23.86 -22.21
CA ILE A 682 64.22 23.00 -22.32
C ILE A 682 65.47 23.88 -22.32
N LYS A 683 66.42 23.60 -21.42
CA LYS A 683 67.69 24.34 -21.29
C LYS A 683 68.88 23.39 -21.34
N LYS A 684 69.90 23.74 -22.13
CA LYS A 684 71.17 23.02 -22.11
C LYS A 684 72.30 24.03 -22.32
N ASP A 685 73.35 23.92 -21.53
CA ASP A 685 74.50 24.83 -21.65
C ASP A 685 75.09 24.78 -23.06
N GLY A 686 75.35 25.95 -23.64
CA GLY A 686 75.76 26.10 -25.05
C GLY A 686 74.64 25.99 -26.10
N TYR A 687 73.38 25.78 -25.72
CA TYR A 687 72.22 25.68 -26.62
C TYR A 687 71.13 26.70 -26.28
N LYS A 688 70.40 27.15 -27.30
CA LYS A 688 69.30 28.11 -27.17
C LYS A 688 68.18 27.52 -26.32
N GLU A 689 67.70 28.30 -25.35
CA GLU A 689 66.51 27.97 -24.57
C GLU A 689 65.27 27.99 -25.47
N GLU A 690 64.47 26.93 -25.41
CA GLU A 690 63.25 26.78 -26.20
C GLU A 690 62.05 26.52 -25.29
N SER A 691 60.89 27.07 -25.67
CA SER A 691 59.64 26.95 -24.94
C SER A 691 58.53 26.44 -25.85
N PHE A 692 57.78 25.44 -25.39
CA PHE A 692 56.69 24.78 -26.11
C PHE A 692 55.46 24.67 -25.21
N ASP A 693 54.28 24.76 -25.81
CA ASP A 693 53.02 24.40 -25.14
C ASP A 693 52.62 22.99 -25.61
N VAL A 694 52.53 22.04 -24.68
CA VAL A 694 52.19 20.64 -24.96
C VAL A 694 50.82 20.30 -24.37
N SER A 695 49.95 19.64 -25.14
CA SER A 695 48.62 19.22 -24.69
C SER A 695 48.65 17.78 -24.21
N ILE A 696 48.46 17.57 -22.91
CA ILE A 696 48.38 16.27 -22.25
C ILE A 696 46.93 15.76 -22.31
N GLN A 697 46.78 14.53 -22.79
CA GLN A 697 45.49 13.85 -22.96
C GLN A 697 45.35 12.73 -21.93
N ALA A 698 44.12 12.48 -21.47
CA ALA A 698 43.85 11.48 -20.42
C ALA A 698 44.38 10.09 -20.79
N ASN A 699 45.13 9.47 -19.86
CA ASN A 699 45.69 8.12 -19.97
C ASN A 699 46.55 7.85 -21.22
N LYS A 700 47.04 8.90 -21.90
CA LYS A 700 47.91 8.78 -23.08
C LYS A 700 49.33 9.23 -22.76
N GLU A 701 50.28 8.63 -23.46
CA GLU A 701 51.66 9.11 -23.50
C GLU A 701 51.85 10.05 -24.70
N LEU A 702 52.28 11.28 -24.44
CA LEU A 702 52.81 12.19 -25.45
C LEU A 702 54.33 12.03 -25.51
N LYS A 703 54.84 11.58 -26.66
CA LYS A 703 56.28 11.55 -26.94
C LYS A 703 56.67 12.81 -27.70
N PHE A 704 57.47 13.67 -27.07
CA PHE A 704 57.96 14.93 -27.61
C PHE A 704 59.46 14.82 -27.87
N THR A 705 59.87 14.97 -29.13
CA THR A 705 61.29 14.89 -29.53
C THR A 705 61.73 16.22 -30.14
N TYR A 706 62.88 16.74 -29.71
CA TYR A 706 63.37 18.04 -30.18
C TYR A 706 64.90 18.11 -30.30
N THR A 707 65.41 18.65 -31.40
CA THR A 707 66.86 18.87 -31.61
C THR A 707 67.24 20.29 -31.23
N LEU A 708 68.17 20.45 -30.28
CA LEU A 708 68.55 21.76 -29.74
C LEU A 708 69.48 22.51 -30.71
N SER A 709 69.28 23.82 -30.83
CA SER A 709 70.14 24.70 -31.65
C SER A 709 71.25 25.32 -30.79
N PRO A 710 72.55 25.23 -31.18
CA PRO A 710 73.65 25.87 -30.45
C PRO A 710 73.52 27.39 -30.40
N ILE A 711 73.95 28.01 -29.29
CA ILE A 711 74.06 29.47 -29.19
C ILE A 711 75.29 29.90 -30.02
N GLN A 712 75.10 30.74 -31.04
CA GLN A 712 76.23 31.32 -31.77
C GLN A 712 76.94 32.38 -30.92
N THR A 713 78.15 32.09 -30.48
CA THR A 713 79.00 33.02 -29.72
C THR A 713 79.60 34.06 -30.68
N THR A 714 79.08 35.29 -30.65
CA THR A 714 79.74 36.41 -31.34
C THR A 714 80.83 36.97 -30.43
N THR A 715 82.09 36.54 -30.62
CA THR A 715 83.24 37.06 -29.87
C THR A 715 83.64 38.43 -30.42
N THR A 716 83.28 39.51 -29.74
CA THR A 716 83.83 40.85 -30.02
C THR A 716 84.98 41.13 -29.06
N THR A 717 86.21 41.06 -29.56
CA THR A 717 87.42 41.55 -28.89
C THR A 717 87.43 43.08 -28.96
N THR A 718 87.56 43.77 -27.83
CA THR A 718 87.91 45.20 -27.87
C THR A 718 88.93 45.55 -26.79
N THR A 719 90.02 46.08 -27.31
CA THR A 719 91.27 46.54 -26.73
C THR A 719 91.08 47.73 -25.79
N THR A 720 91.78 47.65 -24.66
CA THR A 720 92.02 48.71 -23.68
C THR A 720 92.57 49.99 -24.32
N THR A 721 92.02 51.16 -24.00
CA THR A 721 92.75 52.43 -24.04
C THR A 721 92.33 53.32 -22.88
N THR A 722 93.33 53.65 -22.06
CA THR A 722 93.32 54.55 -20.91
C THR A 722 93.22 56.01 -21.35
N THR A 723 92.40 56.85 -20.70
CA THR A 723 92.69 58.28 -20.47
C THR A 723 91.95 58.80 -19.23
N THR A 724 92.63 59.68 -18.49
CA THR A 724 92.45 60.06 -17.09
C THR A 724 91.71 61.40 -16.91
N THR A 725 91.07 61.56 -15.74
CA THR A 725 90.80 62.82 -14.96
C THR A 725 89.71 63.76 -15.52
N THR A 726 88.69 64.27 -14.79
CA THR A 726 88.66 64.90 -13.46
C THR A 726 87.21 65.23 -13.09
N THR A 727 86.93 65.14 -11.80
CA THR A 727 85.85 65.65 -10.94
C THR A 727 84.99 66.83 -11.44
N THR A 728 83.67 66.76 -11.28
CA THR A 728 82.85 67.81 -10.63
C THR A 728 81.56 67.21 -10.04
N THR A 729 81.33 67.62 -8.80
CA THR A 729 80.23 67.46 -7.85
C THR A 729 78.83 67.75 -8.40
N THR A 730 77.77 67.14 -7.84
CA THR A 730 76.76 67.79 -6.94
C THR A 730 75.50 66.92 -6.78
N SER A 731 75.12 66.69 -5.51
CA SER A 731 73.80 66.43 -4.88
C SER A 731 72.80 65.45 -5.54
N THR A 732 71.97 64.69 -4.82
CA THR A 732 71.21 65.04 -3.61
C THR A 732 70.61 63.77 -3.01
N THR A 733 70.76 63.63 -1.69
CA THR A 733 69.76 63.16 -0.71
C THR A 733 69.19 61.74 -0.81
N GLU A 734 69.82 60.82 -0.07
CA GLU A 734 69.16 59.69 0.57
C GLU A 734 68.22 60.16 1.70
N SER A 735 67.04 59.55 1.77
CA SER A 735 66.22 59.53 2.98
C SER A 735 66.43 58.19 3.69
N THR A 736 67.03 58.28 4.87
CA THR A 736 67.24 57.23 5.85
C THR A 736 65.92 56.68 6.37
N THR A 737 65.82 55.36 6.58
CA THR A 737 65.30 54.75 7.83
C THR A 737 65.83 53.32 7.97
N THR A 738 66.80 53.18 8.87
CA THR A 738 67.35 52.01 9.58
C THR A 738 66.21 51.28 10.33
N THR A 739 66.15 49.97 10.60
CA THR A 739 67.01 49.11 11.47
C THR A 739 66.27 47.75 11.54
N THR A 740 66.84 46.63 11.05
CA THR A 740 67.48 45.53 11.83
C THR A 740 66.50 44.44 12.30
N THR A 741 66.57 43.22 11.72
CA THR A 741 67.24 41.98 12.25
C THR A 741 66.56 41.47 13.54
N THR A 742 66.20 40.20 13.74
CA THR A 742 67.07 39.02 13.68
C THR A 742 66.25 37.72 13.82
N THR A 743 66.77 36.67 13.17
CA THR A 743 66.71 35.21 13.44
C THR A 743 66.47 34.79 14.91
N THR A 744 65.92 33.62 15.24
CA THR A 744 66.59 32.29 15.15
C THR A 744 65.71 31.11 15.61
N THR A 745 65.87 29.98 14.89
CA THR A 745 66.13 28.59 15.37
C THR A 745 65.11 27.71 16.11
N GLY A 746 65.10 26.44 15.67
CA GLY A 746 64.85 25.22 16.46
C GLY A 746 63.85 24.30 15.75
N GLY A 747 64.16 23.14 15.18
CA GLY A 747 65.20 22.15 15.50
C GLY A 747 64.52 20.89 16.06
N GLY A 748 64.26 19.88 15.22
CA GLY A 748 63.66 18.61 15.64
C GLY A 748 63.82 17.51 14.59
N LYS A 749 64.86 16.68 14.76
CA LYS A 749 65.10 15.36 14.15
C LYS A 749 63.90 14.44 14.44
N GLY A 750 63.49 13.43 13.67
CA GLY A 750 64.13 12.56 12.69
C GLY A 750 63.75 11.10 13.03
N PHE A 751 63.40 10.30 12.01
CA PHE A 751 63.52 8.82 11.84
C PHE A 751 62.34 8.10 11.15
N CYS A 752 62.69 7.46 10.02
CA CYS A 752 62.14 6.24 9.37
C CYS A 752 61.67 5.17 10.37
N GLY A 753 60.74 4.25 10.08
CA GLY A 753 60.51 3.42 8.89
C GLY A 753 59.91 2.04 9.34
N PRO A 754 59.64 1.08 8.45
CA PRO A 754 58.31 0.43 8.30
C PRO A 754 58.22 -1.09 8.64
N ALA A 755 57.06 -1.71 8.29
CA ALA A 755 56.75 -3.17 8.15
C ALA A 755 56.19 -3.88 9.41
N ALA A 756 55.35 -4.93 9.37
CA ALA A 756 54.53 -5.64 8.37
C ALA A 756 53.60 -6.67 9.11
N ILE A 757 52.42 -6.94 8.52
CA ILE A 757 51.67 -8.20 8.27
C ILE A 757 51.69 -9.39 9.30
N VAL A 758 50.54 -10.10 9.32
CA VAL A 758 50.18 -11.47 9.81
C VAL A 758 49.38 -11.42 11.12
N GLY A 759 48.16 -11.94 11.31
CA GLY A 759 47.37 -12.96 10.59
C GLY A 759 47.27 -14.24 11.44
N LEU A 760 46.16 -14.47 12.17
CA LEU A 760 45.47 -15.78 12.38
C LEU A 760 44.47 -15.77 13.54
N ALA A 761 43.34 -16.42 13.28
CA ALA A 761 42.24 -16.74 14.17
C ALA A 761 42.61 -17.79 15.24
N ILE A 762 41.82 -17.86 16.33
CA ILE A 762 41.38 -19.07 17.07
C ILE A 762 40.20 -18.68 18.01
N ILE A 763 39.07 -19.35 17.83
CA ILE A 763 37.91 -19.59 18.73
C ILE A 763 38.24 -20.89 19.55
N PRO A 764 37.67 -21.30 20.73
CA PRO A 764 36.33 -21.00 21.32
C PRO A 764 36.20 -20.95 22.87
N LEU A 765 34.93 -20.79 23.29
CA LEU A 765 34.21 -21.49 24.39
C LEU A 765 34.32 -20.92 25.82
N LEU A 766 33.17 -20.52 26.39
CA LEU A 766 32.51 -21.28 27.47
C LEU A 766 31.14 -20.69 27.88
N LEU A 767 30.13 -21.55 27.78
CA LEU A 767 28.83 -21.48 28.45
C LEU A 767 28.97 -21.51 29.98
N ARG A 768 28.18 -20.72 30.72
CA ARG A 768 27.39 -21.27 31.84
C ARG A 768 26.24 -20.40 32.32
N ARG A 769 25.06 -21.03 32.32
CA ARG A 769 23.78 -20.67 32.97
C ARG A 769 23.89 -20.35 34.47
N ARG A 770 22.97 -19.50 34.93
CA ARG A 770 22.06 -19.60 36.11
C ARG A 770 21.30 -18.26 36.15
N LYS A 771 19.99 -18.14 36.27
CA LYS A 771 18.93 -18.99 36.83
C LYS A 771 17.60 -18.56 36.22
#